data_AF-A0A964ALI3-F1
#
_entry.id   AF-A0A964ALI3-F1
#
_cell.length_a   1.000
_cell.length_b   1.000
_cell.length_c   1.000
_cell.angle_alpha   90.00
_cell.angle_beta   90.00
_cell.angle_gamma   90.00
#
_symmetry.space_group_name_H-M   'P 1'
#
loop_
_entity.id
_entity.type
_entity.pdbx_description
1 polymer ?
#
loop_
_entity_poly.entity_id
_entity_poly.type
_entity_poly.pdbx_seq_one_letter_code
_entity_poly.pdbx_strand_id
1 'polypeptide(L)'
;MSLLLAMATPALATTLYVDPTGASGYSSIQSAINAASSGDTISVGAGTYFECIDLGGKLLTIEGSTGSSNTTLNGNNQCTNAVTVDSGEPAGTTISGLTITNGYRAVYVYNSDLDFEDVVINGTGNSGYHGGAAYIDQNATVSFTDSDITNNSSYYGTLYVINGSDVTLSNVEFSGNWAYYGAAAWVQGSGSTLTADQVTATSNTTYYYGGAWYIYNYAEVTSTNSTYTDNGNAYTHGGAAYLHTYASYDTSDDTYTNNGSYGYNYGYYGGAIYSYYYSDVVSSSNVYDSNYAYYGGAIYIYYYSNLTSTDDVFTGNYTYYHGGAIYHEYYGTSTISGATFDTNAAVYGHGGAVYLIQTYSTTSIDDTVFDNNSNSSSGGHGGTIYAYYYSDLDMTDVDISNSTAYYYGGCVYSHYYSSLSHVGGSYENCTATYGYGGAIYFYPATTNVDDLYLEDVDFTDNTAYYHGGAIYAYYTDDFTLHGGVLSGNRANSSNSSYQGGGLYLYYTDTSEISNNWFCNNTAYYGGGVYQYYTYGGNGYDEWSNNVFAENTASYNGGAVYLQSNSYTDMVNNTFVGNEATYYGGTIYYTSSYTDFINNIVAYTGGGGALYAADAASNTYSNFLYNDWYSNAGGNASGSFTFSTSSSGNITDQPMFTSYTSDGDCSNDAFTLSSSSTLIDAGYPTLLDVDGSRSDIGAYGGASADIFDADGDGYYNTDDCDDNDATVYPGATEYCDNVDNNCDGTVDEDSAADASTWYVDSDGDGYGSPAATATACDAPNGYVGNTNDCDDSASSVFPGATEVPYDGVDQDCDGFDLTDVDGDSFDSDVVGGTDCDDDDEYVYPGATEIWYDGIDQNCNGDSDFDADADTYDSASYGGTDCDDNRPDVYPGATEVWYDGVDQNCDSSSDYDADEDGWDSDAYGGEDCDDLNAQANPNGSEVPYNGIDEDCADGDLTDVDADGYDAVAAGGEDCDDEDYTVNPGIEEVYYDGVDGNCDGLSDYDADGDGHDSADYGGTDCADDDPTVNPDAIDTPGDGVDSDCDGDDGPSETDDTGEVVGDDTGISGGTDSDSKCGGCSSNAPGTSTAWALALLMGLAARRRRR
;
A
#
# COMPACT_ATOMS: atom_id res chain seq x y z
N MET A 1 -66.00 -7.82 -30.17
CA MET A 1 -67.36 -8.40 -30.08
C MET A 1 -67.33 -9.71 -30.87
N SER A 2 -67.12 -10.89 -30.30
CA SER A 2 -67.31 -11.34 -28.92
C SER A 2 -66.12 -12.19 -28.47
N LEU A 3 -65.70 -11.94 -27.23
CA LEU A 3 -64.71 -12.68 -26.45
C LEU A 3 -65.37 -13.99 -25.99
N LEU A 4 -64.75 -15.13 -26.27
CA LEU A 4 -64.98 -16.40 -25.60
C LEU A 4 -63.75 -16.57 -24.70
N LEU A 5 -63.91 -16.35 -23.40
CA LEU A 5 -62.87 -16.57 -22.39
C LEU A 5 -63.00 -18.04 -21.96
N ALA A 6 -62.02 -18.87 -22.33
CA ALA A 6 -61.91 -20.24 -21.83
C ALA A 6 -60.94 -20.19 -20.65
N MET A 7 -61.44 -20.54 -19.46
CA MET A 7 -60.61 -20.78 -18.28
C MET A 7 -59.74 -22.01 -18.57
N ALA A 8 -58.42 -21.87 -18.51
CA ALA A 8 -57.47 -22.95 -18.57
C ALA A 8 -57.06 -23.28 -17.13
N THR A 9 -57.26 -24.53 -16.71
CA THR A 9 -56.75 -25.10 -15.46
C THR A 9 -55.21 -25.08 -15.46
N PRO A 10 -54.51 -24.77 -14.35
CA PRO A 10 -53.06 -24.95 -14.27
C PRO A 10 -52.75 -26.44 -14.47
N ALA A 11 -51.86 -26.74 -15.42
CA ALA A 11 -51.40 -28.10 -15.66
C ALA A 11 -50.22 -28.36 -14.71
N LEU A 12 -50.38 -29.24 -13.73
CA LEU A 12 -49.30 -29.70 -12.86
C LEU A 12 -48.14 -30.24 -13.71
N ALA A 13 -46.93 -29.71 -13.47
CA ALA A 13 -45.69 -30.20 -14.06
C ALA A 13 -45.58 -31.72 -13.84
N THR A 14 -45.54 -32.48 -14.94
CA THR A 14 -45.51 -33.94 -14.91
C THR A 14 -44.13 -34.45 -15.27
N THR A 15 -43.63 -35.46 -14.56
CA THR A 15 -42.41 -36.17 -14.96
C THR A 15 -42.74 -37.29 -15.96
N LEU A 16 -42.19 -37.19 -17.17
CA LEU A 16 -42.27 -38.22 -18.20
C LEU A 16 -40.99 -39.06 -18.22
N TYR A 17 -41.12 -40.38 -18.02
CA TYR A 17 -39.96 -41.28 -17.99
C TYR A 17 -39.64 -41.87 -19.36
N VAL A 18 -38.38 -41.78 -19.76
CA VAL A 18 -37.84 -42.30 -21.02
C VAL A 18 -36.83 -43.41 -20.73
N ASP A 19 -36.96 -44.57 -21.37
CA ASP A 19 -35.94 -45.62 -21.33
C ASP A 19 -35.76 -46.29 -22.70
N PRO A 20 -34.60 -46.90 -23.01
CA PRO A 20 -34.33 -47.44 -24.34
C PRO A 20 -35.25 -48.61 -24.74
N THR A 21 -35.93 -49.24 -23.78
CA THR A 21 -36.88 -50.33 -24.01
C THR A 21 -38.33 -49.87 -24.10
N GLY A 22 -38.63 -48.64 -23.67
CA GLY A 22 -39.98 -48.06 -23.56
C GLY A 22 -40.85 -48.69 -22.47
N ALA A 23 -40.24 -49.40 -21.52
CA ALA A 23 -40.92 -50.02 -20.39
C ALA A 23 -41.41 -49.02 -19.33
N SER A 24 -40.81 -47.83 -19.23
CA SER A 24 -41.16 -46.79 -18.27
C SER A 24 -42.16 -45.74 -18.80
N GLY A 25 -42.48 -45.77 -20.10
CA GLY A 25 -43.50 -44.90 -20.70
C GLY A 25 -43.20 -44.58 -22.16
N TYR A 26 -42.04 -43.97 -22.40
CA TYR A 26 -41.59 -43.52 -23.72
C TYR A 26 -40.27 -44.20 -24.08
N SER A 27 -40.13 -44.59 -25.36
CA SER A 27 -38.90 -45.22 -25.87
C SER A 27 -37.96 -44.23 -26.57
N SER A 28 -38.33 -42.95 -26.64
CA SER A 28 -37.55 -41.88 -27.26
C SER A 28 -37.83 -40.56 -26.56
N ILE A 29 -36.81 -39.72 -26.44
CA ILE A 29 -36.88 -38.41 -25.78
C ILE A 29 -37.85 -37.49 -26.53
N GLN A 30 -37.81 -37.44 -27.88
CA GLN A 30 -38.73 -36.60 -28.65
C GLN A 30 -40.20 -37.01 -28.45
N SER A 31 -40.47 -38.31 -28.28
CA SER A 31 -41.84 -38.78 -28.05
C SER A 31 -42.38 -38.32 -26.69
N ALA A 32 -41.52 -38.19 -25.68
CA ALA A 32 -41.86 -37.57 -24.41
C ALA A 32 -42.03 -36.05 -24.56
N ILE A 33 -41.12 -35.35 -25.23
CA ILE A 33 -41.25 -33.89 -25.51
C ILE A 33 -42.57 -33.56 -26.22
N ASN A 34 -42.96 -34.36 -27.21
CA ASN A 34 -44.21 -34.14 -27.94
C ASN A 34 -45.46 -34.30 -27.05
N ALA A 35 -45.38 -35.15 -26.03
CA ALA A 35 -46.46 -35.40 -25.09
C ALA A 35 -46.45 -34.43 -23.89
N ALA A 36 -45.28 -33.90 -23.55
CA ALA A 36 -45.06 -32.95 -22.48
C ALA A 36 -45.75 -31.60 -22.77
N SER A 37 -46.15 -30.90 -21.72
CA SER A 37 -46.57 -29.51 -21.71
C SER A 37 -45.42 -28.62 -21.20
N SER A 38 -45.54 -27.29 -21.32
CA SER A 38 -44.61 -26.38 -20.64
C SER A 38 -44.65 -26.64 -19.12
N GLY A 39 -43.49 -26.63 -18.46
CA GLY A 39 -43.27 -26.93 -17.05
C GLY A 39 -42.89 -28.39 -16.77
N ASP A 40 -43.08 -29.31 -17.70
CA ASP A 40 -42.85 -30.74 -17.47
C ASP A 40 -41.35 -31.11 -17.40
N THR A 41 -41.06 -32.15 -16.60
CA THR A 41 -39.74 -32.78 -16.54
C THR A 41 -39.70 -34.05 -17.39
N ILE A 42 -38.63 -34.26 -18.14
CA ILE A 42 -38.38 -35.47 -18.92
C ILE A 42 -37.19 -36.19 -18.29
N SER A 43 -37.48 -37.26 -17.55
CA SER A 43 -36.48 -38.06 -16.85
C SER A 43 -35.98 -39.20 -17.73
N VAL A 44 -34.74 -39.09 -18.18
CA VAL A 44 -34.09 -40.00 -19.14
C VAL A 44 -33.26 -41.03 -18.41
N GLY A 45 -33.63 -42.31 -18.54
CA GLY A 45 -32.91 -43.43 -17.97
C GLY A 45 -31.57 -43.70 -18.66
N ALA A 46 -30.65 -44.37 -17.97
CA ALA A 46 -29.35 -44.77 -18.52
C ALA A 46 -29.47 -45.49 -19.88
N GLY A 47 -28.63 -45.12 -20.83
CA GLY A 47 -28.62 -45.70 -22.18
C GLY A 47 -28.19 -44.73 -23.27
N THR A 48 -28.20 -45.21 -24.52
CA THR A 48 -27.90 -44.41 -25.70
C THR A 48 -29.16 -44.23 -26.55
N TYR A 49 -29.54 -42.98 -26.78
CA TYR A 49 -30.72 -42.57 -27.55
C TYR A 49 -30.27 -42.03 -28.90
N PHE A 50 -30.68 -42.69 -29.98
CA PHE A 50 -30.30 -42.31 -31.35
C PHE A 50 -31.40 -41.50 -32.02
N GLU A 51 -31.47 -40.21 -31.71
CA GLU A 51 -32.48 -39.30 -32.24
C GLU A 51 -31.99 -37.84 -32.30
N CYS A 52 -32.78 -36.98 -32.94
CA CYS A 52 -32.63 -35.53 -32.88
C CYS A 52 -33.85 -34.99 -32.15
N ILE A 53 -33.65 -34.08 -31.21
CA ILE A 53 -34.73 -33.51 -30.40
C ILE A 53 -34.94 -32.02 -30.70
N ASP A 54 -36.19 -31.59 -30.54
CA ASP A 54 -36.71 -30.24 -30.69
C ASP A 54 -37.65 -29.97 -29.51
N LEU A 55 -37.32 -28.95 -28.71
CA LEU A 55 -38.01 -28.61 -27.45
C LEU A 55 -39.36 -27.92 -27.72
N GLY A 56 -39.55 -27.36 -28.92
CA GLY A 56 -40.85 -26.91 -29.42
C GLY A 56 -41.42 -25.69 -28.71
N GLY A 57 -40.58 -24.80 -28.17
CA GLY A 57 -40.99 -23.54 -27.54
C GLY A 57 -41.62 -23.73 -26.15
N LYS A 58 -41.31 -24.84 -25.48
CA LYS A 58 -41.82 -25.18 -24.15
C LYS A 58 -40.75 -24.95 -23.11
N LEU A 59 -41.16 -24.47 -21.94
CA LEU A 59 -40.37 -24.54 -20.71
C LEU A 59 -40.26 -26.00 -20.32
N LEU A 60 -39.07 -26.61 -20.35
CA LEU A 60 -38.89 -28.03 -20.04
C LEU A 60 -37.61 -28.26 -19.25
N THR A 61 -37.63 -29.24 -18.35
CA THR A 61 -36.42 -29.80 -17.71
C THR A 61 -36.16 -31.18 -18.30
N ILE A 62 -35.04 -31.40 -18.98
CA ILE A 62 -34.64 -32.72 -19.49
C ILE A 62 -33.45 -33.22 -18.67
N GLU A 63 -33.67 -34.22 -17.83
CA GLU A 63 -32.64 -34.72 -16.91
C GLU A 63 -32.20 -36.14 -17.28
N GLY A 64 -30.90 -36.40 -17.28
CA GLY A 64 -30.37 -37.75 -17.25
C GLY A 64 -30.37 -38.29 -15.82
N SER A 65 -31.38 -39.09 -15.48
CA SER A 65 -31.61 -39.66 -14.12
C SER A 65 -30.44 -40.44 -13.49
N THR A 66 -29.35 -40.66 -14.23
CA THR A 66 -28.14 -41.37 -13.77
C THR A 66 -26.84 -40.60 -14.05
N GLY A 67 -26.95 -39.30 -14.35
CA GLY A 67 -25.84 -38.41 -14.68
C GLY A 67 -25.29 -38.58 -16.10
N SER A 68 -24.47 -37.60 -16.50
CA SER A 68 -23.91 -37.46 -17.85
C SER A 68 -23.12 -38.68 -18.32
N SER A 69 -22.42 -39.36 -17.40
CA SER A 69 -21.61 -40.56 -17.68
C SER A 69 -22.38 -41.78 -18.16
N ASN A 70 -23.70 -41.86 -17.90
CA ASN A 70 -24.51 -43.05 -18.15
C ASN A 70 -25.64 -42.82 -19.18
N THR A 71 -25.93 -41.57 -19.52
CA THR A 71 -27.06 -41.20 -20.39
C THR A 71 -26.54 -40.44 -21.60
N THR A 72 -26.74 -40.98 -22.80
CA THR A 72 -26.17 -40.42 -24.04
C THR A 72 -27.25 -40.13 -25.07
N LEU A 73 -27.36 -38.86 -25.50
CA LEU A 73 -28.04 -38.46 -26.72
C LEU A 73 -27.04 -38.49 -27.90
N ASN A 74 -27.29 -39.36 -28.87
CA ASN A 74 -26.41 -39.57 -30.01
C ASN A 74 -27.10 -39.18 -31.32
N GLY A 75 -26.64 -38.09 -31.96
CA GLY A 75 -27.20 -37.60 -33.23
C GLY A 75 -26.85 -38.46 -34.46
N ASN A 76 -26.08 -39.55 -34.28
CA ASN A 76 -25.66 -40.55 -35.28
C ASN A 76 -25.02 -39.98 -36.56
N ASN A 77 -24.47 -38.76 -36.52
CA ASN A 77 -24.00 -38.01 -37.69
C ASN A 77 -25.07 -37.84 -38.79
N GLN A 78 -26.35 -37.89 -38.41
CA GLN A 78 -27.50 -37.65 -39.29
C GLN A 78 -28.26 -36.40 -38.89
N CYS A 79 -28.23 -36.04 -37.61
CA CYS A 79 -28.79 -34.79 -37.11
C CYS A 79 -27.96 -33.60 -37.58
N THR A 80 -28.64 -32.58 -38.10
CA THR A 80 -28.00 -31.26 -38.31
C THR A 80 -27.71 -30.63 -36.95
N ASN A 81 -28.69 -30.64 -36.04
CA ASN A 81 -28.55 -30.31 -34.63
C ASN A 81 -29.09 -31.50 -33.82
N ALA A 82 -28.37 -31.99 -32.80
CA ALA A 82 -28.88 -33.05 -31.94
C ALA A 82 -30.00 -32.53 -31.03
N VAL A 83 -29.90 -31.27 -30.59
CA VAL A 83 -30.90 -30.51 -29.84
C VAL A 83 -31.22 -29.21 -30.60
N THR A 84 -32.50 -28.90 -30.78
CA THR A 84 -32.99 -27.66 -31.40
C THR A 84 -33.87 -26.90 -30.42
N VAL A 85 -33.56 -25.61 -30.24
CA VAL A 85 -34.22 -24.67 -29.32
C VAL A 85 -34.42 -23.35 -30.09
N ASP A 86 -35.41 -23.30 -30.97
CA ASP A 86 -35.60 -22.21 -31.95
C ASP A 86 -37.02 -21.66 -32.01
N SER A 87 -37.84 -21.99 -31.02
CA SER A 87 -39.28 -21.75 -31.02
C SER A 87 -39.73 -20.80 -29.91
N GLY A 88 -38.78 -20.05 -29.32
CA GLY A 88 -39.03 -19.09 -28.23
C GLY A 88 -39.15 -19.76 -26.88
N GLU A 89 -38.32 -20.78 -26.62
CA GLU A 89 -38.19 -21.41 -25.31
C GLU A 89 -37.80 -20.35 -24.26
N PRO A 90 -38.56 -20.24 -23.16
CA PRO A 90 -38.33 -19.22 -22.14
C PRO A 90 -37.20 -19.62 -21.18
N ALA A 91 -36.68 -18.64 -20.45
CA ALA A 91 -35.75 -18.82 -19.33
C ALA A 91 -36.23 -19.92 -18.35
N GLY A 92 -35.27 -20.69 -17.82
CA GLY A 92 -35.51 -21.88 -17.00
C GLY A 92 -35.71 -23.18 -17.79
N THR A 93 -35.57 -23.14 -19.12
CA THR A 93 -35.52 -24.36 -19.94
C THR A 93 -34.16 -25.03 -19.75
N THR A 94 -34.10 -26.25 -19.22
CA THR A 94 -32.85 -26.88 -18.75
C THR A 94 -32.62 -28.25 -19.37
N ILE A 95 -31.35 -28.55 -19.66
CA ILE A 95 -30.88 -29.91 -19.96
C ILE A 95 -29.76 -30.27 -18.99
N SER A 96 -29.94 -31.34 -18.22
CA SER A 96 -28.96 -31.77 -17.22
C SER A 96 -28.62 -33.25 -17.28
N GLY A 97 -27.40 -33.61 -16.84
CA GLY A 97 -26.99 -35.00 -16.65
C GLY A 97 -26.92 -35.83 -17.95
N LEU A 98 -26.62 -35.21 -19.09
CA LEU A 98 -26.56 -35.88 -20.40
C LEU A 98 -25.19 -35.75 -21.07
N THR A 99 -24.74 -36.83 -21.73
CA THR A 99 -23.73 -36.74 -22.79
C THR A 99 -24.41 -36.51 -24.14
N ILE A 100 -24.04 -35.46 -24.87
CA ILE A 100 -24.47 -35.21 -26.26
C ILE A 100 -23.30 -35.49 -27.20
N THR A 101 -23.49 -36.36 -28.19
CA THR A 101 -22.41 -36.79 -29.09
C THR A 101 -22.86 -37.04 -30.52
N ASN A 102 -21.90 -37.04 -31.46
CA ASN A 102 -22.08 -37.44 -32.86
C ASN A 102 -23.22 -36.72 -33.59
N GLY A 103 -23.02 -35.47 -34.00
CA GLY A 103 -23.94 -34.67 -34.82
C GLY A 103 -23.18 -33.57 -35.57
N TYR A 104 -23.79 -32.91 -36.57
CA TYR A 104 -23.13 -31.76 -37.21
C TYR A 104 -23.04 -30.54 -36.29
N ARG A 105 -23.97 -30.43 -35.34
CA ARG A 105 -23.95 -29.57 -34.14
C ARG A 105 -24.57 -30.35 -32.99
N ALA A 106 -24.12 -30.13 -31.77
CA ALA A 106 -24.80 -30.67 -30.60
C ALA A 106 -26.10 -29.90 -30.36
N VAL A 107 -26.01 -28.57 -30.28
CA VAL A 107 -27.12 -27.69 -29.89
C VAL A 107 -27.26 -26.53 -30.88
N TYR A 108 -28.50 -26.14 -31.17
CA TYR A 108 -28.84 -24.92 -31.91
C TYR A 108 -29.89 -24.14 -31.13
N VAL A 109 -29.55 -22.90 -30.75
CA VAL A 109 -30.39 -21.98 -29.99
C VAL A 109 -30.62 -20.71 -30.81
N TYR A 110 -31.88 -20.28 -30.96
CA TYR A 110 -32.26 -19.09 -31.74
C TYR A 110 -33.38 -18.32 -31.06
N ASN A 111 -33.09 -17.10 -30.58
CA ASN A 111 -34.07 -16.24 -29.88
C ASN A 111 -34.86 -17.00 -28.78
N SER A 112 -34.11 -17.75 -27.99
CA SER A 112 -34.60 -18.65 -26.94
C SER A 112 -33.56 -18.75 -25.83
N ASP A 113 -33.97 -19.25 -24.67
CA ASP A 113 -33.10 -19.47 -23.51
C ASP A 113 -32.88 -20.97 -23.26
N LEU A 114 -31.68 -21.34 -22.80
CA LEU A 114 -31.33 -22.73 -22.49
C LEU A 114 -30.20 -22.83 -21.46
N ASP A 115 -30.44 -23.58 -20.39
CA ASP A 115 -29.45 -23.82 -19.33
C ASP A 115 -28.94 -25.27 -19.36
N PHE A 116 -27.63 -25.44 -19.24
CA PHE A 116 -26.98 -26.74 -19.15
C PHE A 116 -26.33 -26.95 -17.78
N GLU A 117 -26.51 -28.14 -17.20
CA GLU A 117 -25.93 -28.52 -15.90
C GLU A 117 -25.45 -29.99 -15.92
N ASP A 118 -24.19 -30.28 -15.55
CA ASP A 118 -23.59 -31.63 -15.69
C ASP A 118 -23.83 -32.20 -17.10
N VAL A 119 -23.39 -31.47 -18.14
CA VAL A 119 -23.53 -31.92 -19.53
C VAL A 119 -22.17 -32.11 -20.19
N VAL A 120 -22.03 -33.23 -20.90
CA VAL A 120 -20.83 -33.55 -21.66
C VAL A 120 -21.14 -33.46 -23.16
N ILE A 121 -20.64 -32.44 -23.84
CA ILE A 121 -20.69 -32.33 -25.31
C ILE A 121 -19.37 -32.84 -25.89
N ASN A 122 -19.42 -34.02 -26.51
CA ASN A 122 -18.21 -34.72 -26.94
C ASN A 122 -18.26 -35.25 -28.38
N GLY A 123 -17.24 -34.91 -29.17
CA GLY A 123 -17.03 -35.45 -30.50
C GLY A 123 -18.12 -35.05 -31.49
N THR A 124 -18.72 -33.87 -31.29
CA THR A 124 -19.69 -33.28 -32.21
C THR A 124 -19.01 -32.35 -33.20
N GLY A 125 -19.76 -31.97 -34.22
CA GLY A 125 -19.32 -30.99 -35.18
C GLY A 125 -18.51 -31.55 -36.35
N ASN A 126 -18.26 -30.68 -37.31
CA ASN A 126 -17.47 -30.92 -38.51
C ASN A 126 -16.96 -29.56 -39.01
N SER A 127 -15.78 -29.53 -39.61
CA SER A 127 -15.16 -28.37 -40.26
C SER A 127 -16.01 -27.67 -41.35
N GLY A 128 -17.20 -28.18 -41.68
CA GLY A 128 -18.16 -27.55 -42.61
C GLY A 128 -19.29 -26.74 -41.94
N TYR A 129 -19.41 -26.79 -40.61
CA TYR A 129 -20.46 -26.12 -39.83
C TYR A 129 -19.86 -25.25 -38.73
N HIS A 130 -20.59 -24.22 -38.31
CA HIS A 130 -20.22 -23.35 -37.18
C HIS A 130 -20.90 -23.85 -35.90
N GLY A 131 -20.29 -23.65 -34.74
CA GLY A 131 -20.90 -24.04 -33.46
C GLY A 131 -21.00 -25.56 -33.30
N GLY A 132 -19.85 -26.24 -33.31
CA GLY A 132 -19.80 -27.71 -33.22
C GLY A 132 -20.48 -28.25 -31.96
N ALA A 133 -20.29 -27.56 -30.83
CA ALA A 133 -21.00 -27.80 -29.59
C ALA A 133 -22.33 -27.03 -29.58
N ALA A 134 -22.30 -25.70 -29.65
CA ALA A 134 -23.52 -24.89 -29.71
C ALA A 134 -23.44 -23.77 -30.74
N TYR A 135 -24.54 -23.54 -31.44
CA TYR A 135 -24.77 -22.38 -32.29
C TYR A 135 -25.86 -21.53 -31.65
N ILE A 136 -25.53 -20.29 -31.28
CA ILE A 136 -26.33 -19.42 -30.42
C ILE A 136 -26.51 -18.09 -31.15
N ASP A 137 -27.75 -17.74 -31.45
CA ASP A 137 -28.08 -16.63 -32.37
C ASP A 137 -29.35 -15.89 -31.95
N GLN A 138 -29.43 -14.63 -32.38
CA GLN A 138 -30.59 -13.74 -32.27
C GLN A 138 -31.08 -13.52 -30.83
N ASN A 139 -30.30 -12.83 -30.00
CA ASN A 139 -30.62 -12.56 -28.59
C ASN A 139 -31.01 -13.83 -27.81
N ALA A 140 -30.33 -14.94 -28.07
CA ALA A 140 -30.47 -16.14 -27.26
C ALA A 140 -29.63 -16.03 -25.99
N THR A 141 -30.08 -16.64 -24.89
CA THR A 141 -29.35 -16.71 -23.62
C THR A 141 -29.01 -18.17 -23.34
N VAL A 142 -27.74 -18.50 -23.12
CA VAL A 142 -27.34 -19.88 -22.83
C VAL A 142 -26.37 -19.94 -21.66
N SER A 143 -26.63 -20.80 -20.69
CA SER A 143 -25.69 -21.07 -19.59
C SER A 143 -25.13 -22.50 -19.65
N PHE A 144 -23.90 -22.66 -19.20
CA PHE A 144 -23.28 -23.97 -18.93
C PHE A 144 -22.67 -23.95 -17.53
N THR A 145 -23.12 -24.87 -16.69
CA THR A 145 -22.59 -25.10 -15.34
C THR A 145 -22.08 -26.53 -15.21
N ASP A 146 -20.91 -26.72 -14.59
CA ASP A 146 -20.32 -28.04 -14.32
C ASP A 146 -20.27 -28.95 -15.56
N SER A 147 -19.87 -28.39 -16.71
CA SER A 147 -20.05 -29.04 -18.01
C SER A 147 -18.75 -29.19 -18.80
N ASP A 148 -18.69 -30.24 -19.63
CA ASP A 148 -17.50 -30.58 -20.43
C ASP A 148 -17.78 -30.44 -21.93
N ILE A 149 -17.03 -29.58 -22.62
CA ILE A 149 -17.08 -29.40 -24.07
C ILE A 149 -15.76 -29.89 -24.67
N THR A 150 -15.74 -31.15 -25.13
CA THR A 150 -14.50 -31.83 -25.49
C THR A 150 -14.47 -32.43 -26.90
N ASN A 151 -13.30 -32.37 -27.54
CA ASN A 151 -13.02 -33.00 -28.84
C ASN A 151 -14.00 -32.60 -29.97
N ASN A 152 -14.59 -31.41 -29.88
CA ASN A 152 -15.55 -30.95 -30.87
C ASN A 152 -14.84 -30.25 -32.04
N SER A 153 -15.48 -30.27 -33.21
CA SER A 153 -14.90 -29.72 -34.43
C SER A 153 -15.82 -28.69 -35.10
N SER A 154 -15.30 -27.53 -35.51
CA SER A 154 -16.11 -26.55 -36.23
C SER A 154 -15.30 -25.75 -37.25
N TYR A 155 -15.98 -24.91 -38.02
CA TYR A 155 -15.33 -23.89 -38.84
C TYR A 155 -15.04 -22.62 -38.02
N TYR A 156 -16.05 -22.08 -37.34
CA TYR A 156 -15.92 -21.02 -36.33
C TYR A 156 -16.47 -21.57 -35.03
N GLY A 157 -15.77 -21.41 -33.90
CA GLY A 157 -16.33 -21.63 -32.55
C GLY A 157 -16.82 -23.05 -32.28
N THR A 158 -16.36 -23.76 -31.26
CA THR A 158 -17.20 -24.90 -30.82
C THR A 158 -18.47 -24.37 -30.16
N LEU A 159 -18.36 -23.24 -29.45
CA LEU A 159 -19.45 -22.29 -29.21
C LEU A 159 -19.41 -21.15 -30.24
N TYR A 160 -20.53 -20.88 -30.89
CA TYR A 160 -20.64 -19.80 -31.88
C TYR A 160 -21.77 -18.85 -31.47
N VAL A 161 -21.40 -17.68 -30.94
CA VAL A 161 -22.28 -16.71 -30.27
C VAL A 161 -22.39 -15.45 -31.11
N ILE A 162 -23.60 -15.10 -31.57
CA ILE A 162 -23.81 -13.97 -32.48
C ILE A 162 -25.11 -13.20 -32.26
N ASN A 163 -25.17 -11.99 -32.84
CA ASN A 163 -26.37 -11.16 -32.97
C ASN A 163 -27.08 -10.85 -31.64
N GLY A 164 -26.34 -10.35 -30.66
CA GLY A 164 -26.91 -9.89 -29.38
C GLY A 164 -27.15 -11.00 -28.38
N SER A 165 -26.58 -12.19 -28.61
CA SER A 165 -26.77 -13.36 -27.75
C SER A 165 -25.77 -13.38 -26.60
N ASP A 166 -26.20 -13.92 -25.47
CA ASP A 166 -25.45 -13.95 -24.22
C ASP A 166 -25.13 -15.38 -23.81
N VAL A 167 -23.92 -15.61 -23.31
CA VAL A 167 -23.46 -16.92 -22.84
C VAL A 167 -22.75 -16.79 -21.50
N THR A 168 -23.18 -17.57 -20.52
CA THR A 168 -22.51 -17.69 -19.23
C THR A 168 -21.92 -19.09 -19.06
N LEU A 169 -20.67 -19.16 -18.61
CA LEU A 169 -19.95 -20.40 -18.35
C LEU A 169 -19.47 -20.38 -16.89
N SER A 170 -19.81 -21.40 -16.10
CA SER A 170 -19.36 -21.56 -14.73
C SER A 170 -18.83 -22.98 -14.53
N ASN A 171 -17.55 -23.11 -14.15
CA ASN A 171 -16.88 -24.41 -14.00
C ASN A 171 -17.01 -25.31 -15.25
N VAL A 172 -16.54 -24.80 -16.40
CA VAL A 172 -16.66 -25.47 -17.70
C VAL A 172 -15.29 -25.87 -18.26
N GLU A 173 -15.15 -27.12 -18.70
CA GLU A 173 -13.94 -27.60 -19.38
C GLU A 173 -14.07 -27.52 -20.92
N PHE A 174 -13.15 -26.83 -21.58
CA PHE A 174 -12.92 -26.94 -23.03
C PHE A 174 -11.62 -27.70 -23.30
N SER A 175 -11.72 -28.92 -23.84
CA SER A 175 -10.52 -29.76 -24.03
C SER A 175 -10.43 -30.41 -25.40
N GLY A 176 -9.29 -30.23 -26.06
CA GLY A 176 -8.99 -30.87 -27.34
C GLY A 176 -9.90 -30.45 -28.49
N ASN A 177 -10.56 -29.30 -28.39
CA ASN A 177 -11.42 -28.79 -29.46
C ASN A 177 -10.59 -28.28 -30.64
N TRP A 178 -11.19 -28.35 -31.84
CA TRP A 178 -10.56 -27.92 -33.07
C TRP A 178 -11.47 -27.03 -33.90
N ALA A 179 -10.98 -25.86 -34.34
CA ALA A 179 -11.68 -25.01 -35.28
C ALA A 179 -10.73 -24.37 -36.31
N TYR A 180 -11.27 -23.75 -37.37
CA TYR A 180 -10.45 -22.84 -38.16
C TYR A 180 -10.15 -21.54 -37.40
N TYR A 181 -11.10 -21.09 -36.56
CA TYR A 181 -10.99 -19.88 -35.76
C TYR A 181 -11.79 -20.03 -34.44
N GLY A 182 -11.22 -19.60 -33.30
CA GLY A 182 -11.88 -19.67 -31.98
C GLY A 182 -12.23 -21.10 -31.58
N ALA A 183 -11.27 -21.94 -31.18
CA ALA A 183 -11.58 -23.36 -30.98
C ALA A 183 -12.52 -23.63 -29.80
N ALA A 184 -12.45 -22.86 -28.70
CA ALA A 184 -13.49 -22.87 -27.68
C ALA A 184 -14.70 -22.04 -28.15
N ALA A 185 -14.59 -20.72 -28.24
CA ALA A 185 -15.69 -19.87 -28.69
C ALA A 185 -15.31 -18.84 -29.74
N TRP A 186 -16.30 -18.53 -30.58
CA TRP A 186 -16.34 -17.36 -31.44
C TRP A 186 -17.51 -16.49 -30.99
N VAL A 187 -17.22 -15.25 -30.60
CA VAL A 187 -18.20 -14.26 -30.13
C VAL A 187 -18.19 -13.08 -31.08
N GLN A 188 -19.36 -12.72 -31.62
CA GLN A 188 -19.44 -11.67 -32.62
C GLN A 188 -20.70 -10.80 -32.55
N GLY A 189 -20.48 -9.49 -32.75
CA GLY A 189 -21.55 -8.52 -32.94
C GLY A 189 -21.86 -7.73 -31.69
N SER A 190 -22.38 -6.52 -31.88
CA SER A 190 -22.80 -5.64 -30.80
C SER A 190 -23.87 -6.30 -29.93
N GLY A 191 -23.64 -6.28 -28.62
CA GLY A 191 -24.51 -6.90 -27.62
C GLY A 191 -24.33 -8.41 -27.49
N SER A 192 -23.43 -9.04 -28.24
CA SER A 192 -23.07 -10.44 -28.01
C SER A 192 -21.99 -10.51 -26.93
N THR A 193 -22.25 -11.27 -25.89
CA THR A 193 -21.42 -11.37 -24.68
C THR A 193 -21.07 -12.83 -24.38
N LEU A 194 -19.92 -13.02 -23.72
CA LEU A 194 -19.56 -14.28 -23.08
C LEU A 194 -18.90 -14.00 -21.75
N THR A 195 -19.46 -14.54 -20.67
CA THR A 195 -18.91 -14.48 -19.32
C THR A 195 -18.38 -15.86 -18.95
N ALA A 196 -17.10 -15.95 -18.62
CA ALA A 196 -16.42 -17.18 -18.24
C ALA A 196 -15.92 -17.08 -16.80
N ASP A 197 -16.45 -17.89 -15.90
CA ASP A 197 -15.93 -18.05 -14.54
C ASP A 197 -15.48 -19.50 -14.32
N GLN A 198 -14.27 -19.69 -13.77
CA GLN A 198 -13.71 -21.01 -13.51
C GLN A 198 -13.66 -21.91 -14.76
N VAL A 199 -13.39 -21.33 -15.93
CA VAL A 199 -13.27 -22.07 -17.18
C VAL A 199 -11.88 -22.68 -17.31
N THR A 200 -11.80 -23.96 -17.65
CA THR A 200 -10.54 -24.62 -17.99
C THR A 200 -10.47 -24.91 -19.49
N ALA A 201 -9.70 -24.12 -20.24
CA ALA A 201 -9.46 -24.32 -21.67
C ALA A 201 -8.08 -24.92 -21.92
N THR A 202 -8.02 -26.21 -22.27
CA THR A 202 -6.76 -26.94 -22.46
C THR A 202 -6.61 -27.52 -23.87
N SER A 203 -5.44 -27.32 -24.48
CA SER A 203 -5.08 -27.94 -25.76
C SER A 203 -6.09 -27.70 -26.88
N ASN A 204 -6.81 -26.57 -26.86
CA ASN A 204 -7.71 -26.19 -27.94
C ASN A 204 -6.87 -25.61 -29.08
N THR A 205 -7.12 -26.12 -30.29
CA THR A 205 -6.25 -25.86 -31.44
C THR A 205 -6.99 -25.23 -32.59
N THR A 206 -6.44 -24.14 -33.13
CA THR A 206 -6.97 -23.52 -34.34
C THR A 206 -6.04 -23.65 -35.53
N TYR A 207 -6.63 -23.60 -36.72
CA TYR A 207 -5.84 -23.43 -37.93
C TYR A 207 -5.32 -21.98 -38.06
N TYR A 208 -6.11 -20.97 -37.70
CA TYR A 208 -5.71 -19.56 -37.83
C TYR A 208 -5.59 -18.84 -36.46
N TYR A 209 -6.68 -18.38 -35.86
CA TYR A 209 -6.64 -17.41 -34.76
C TYR A 209 -7.43 -17.89 -33.53
N GLY A 210 -6.96 -17.58 -32.32
CA GLY A 210 -7.69 -17.73 -31.05
C GLY A 210 -7.94 -19.17 -30.63
N GLY A 211 -7.01 -19.79 -29.90
CA GLY A 211 -7.18 -21.19 -29.44
C GLY A 211 -8.38 -21.38 -28.51
N ALA A 212 -8.59 -20.47 -27.56
CA ALA A 212 -9.81 -20.42 -26.76
C ALA A 212 -10.82 -19.46 -27.40
N TRP A 213 -10.54 -18.15 -27.35
CA TRP A 213 -11.49 -17.10 -27.70
C TRP A 213 -11.17 -16.42 -29.04
N TYR A 214 -12.21 -16.20 -29.83
CA TYR A 214 -12.19 -15.29 -30.97
C TYR A 214 -13.29 -14.24 -30.80
N ILE A 215 -12.89 -12.99 -30.55
CA ILE A 215 -13.78 -11.89 -30.19
C ILE A 215 -13.78 -10.86 -31.32
N TYR A 216 -14.95 -10.57 -31.87
CA TYR A 216 -15.04 -9.84 -33.12
C TYR A 216 -16.20 -8.85 -33.21
N ASN A 217 -15.92 -7.65 -33.72
CA ASN A 217 -16.93 -6.69 -34.17
C ASN A 217 -17.92 -6.28 -33.05
N TYR A 218 -17.43 -5.52 -32.07
CA TYR A 218 -18.21 -5.00 -30.92
C TYR A 218 -18.71 -6.07 -29.95
N ALA A 219 -18.10 -7.25 -29.97
CA ALA A 219 -18.35 -8.29 -28.98
C ALA A 219 -17.49 -8.06 -27.74
N GLU A 220 -17.99 -8.52 -26.60
CA GLU A 220 -17.37 -8.39 -25.29
C GLU A 220 -17.24 -9.78 -24.67
N VAL A 221 -16.08 -10.03 -24.05
CA VAL A 221 -15.85 -11.24 -23.26
C VAL A 221 -15.27 -10.83 -21.92
N THR A 222 -15.77 -11.46 -20.87
CA THR A 222 -15.27 -11.34 -19.51
C THR A 222 -14.80 -12.71 -19.05
N SER A 223 -13.64 -12.80 -18.42
CA SER A 223 -13.06 -14.04 -17.91
C SER A 223 -12.54 -13.84 -16.48
N THR A 224 -12.94 -14.71 -15.56
CA THR A 224 -12.54 -14.71 -14.16
C THR A 224 -12.11 -16.10 -13.72
N ASN A 225 -11.11 -16.21 -12.83
CA ASN A 225 -10.72 -17.46 -12.16
C ASN A 225 -10.44 -18.64 -13.12
N SER A 226 -10.07 -18.36 -14.37
CA SER A 226 -10.03 -19.33 -15.46
C SER A 226 -8.60 -19.70 -15.85
N THR A 227 -8.44 -20.89 -16.42
CA THR A 227 -7.13 -21.42 -16.83
C THR A 227 -7.09 -21.73 -18.32
N TYR A 228 -6.10 -21.17 -19.01
CA TYR A 228 -5.83 -21.32 -20.44
C TYR A 228 -4.47 -21.98 -20.63
N THR A 229 -4.44 -23.28 -20.90
CA THR A 229 -3.19 -24.04 -21.00
C THR A 229 -2.99 -24.69 -22.36
N ASP A 230 -1.78 -24.56 -22.92
CA ASP A 230 -1.38 -25.20 -24.19
C ASP A 230 -2.34 -24.90 -25.36
N ASN A 231 -3.07 -23.78 -25.30
CA ASN A 231 -3.90 -23.36 -26.42
C ASN A 231 -3.02 -22.77 -27.49
N GLY A 232 -3.29 -23.16 -28.73
CA GLY A 232 -2.38 -22.81 -29.81
C GLY A 232 -3.04 -22.74 -31.16
N ASN A 233 -2.32 -22.10 -32.06
CA ASN A 233 -2.70 -22.02 -33.45
C ASN A 233 -1.56 -22.53 -34.35
N ALA A 234 -1.95 -23.12 -35.48
CA ALA A 234 -1.01 -23.72 -36.41
C ALA A 234 -0.32 -22.70 -37.33
N TYR A 235 -0.89 -21.49 -37.49
CA TYR A 235 -0.43 -20.56 -38.53
C TYR A 235 -0.47 -19.05 -38.21
N THR A 236 -1.12 -18.54 -37.15
CA THR A 236 -1.27 -17.08 -36.98
C THR A 236 -1.28 -16.57 -35.51
N HIS A 237 -2.29 -15.84 -35.00
CA HIS A 237 -2.13 -14.97 -33.81
C HIS A 237 -3.05 -15.38 -32.64
N GLY A 238 -2.68 -14.99 -31.41
CA GLY A 238 -3.51 -15.18 -30.21
C GLY A 238 -3.67 -16.65 -29.84
N GLY A 239 -2.69 -17.23 -29.13
CA GLY A 239 -2.72 -18.65 -28.77
C GLY A 239 -3.93 -19.02 -27.91
N ALA A 240 -4.30 -18.17 -26.95
CA ALA A 240 -5.55 -18.28 -26.19
C ALA A 240 -6.63 -17.36 -26.78
N ALA A 241 -6.44 -16.04 -26.76
CA ALA A 241 -7.45 -15.06 -27.15
C ALA A 241 -7.01 -14.21 -28.36
N TYR A 242 -7.96 -13.95 -29.25
CA TYR A 242 -7.79 -13.06 -30.40
C TYR A 242 -8.94 -12.05 -30.48
N LEU A 243 -8.62 -10.76 -30.48
CA LEU A 243 -9.56 -9.65 -30.57
C LEU A 243 -9.42 -8.89 -31.89
N HIS A 244 -10.55 -8.48 -32.48
CA HIS A 244 -10.54 -7.71 -33.72
C HIS A 244 -11.78 -6.84 -33.94
N THR A 245 -11.57 -5.58 -34.36
CA THR A 245 -12.62 -4.61 -34.72
C THR A 245 -13.52 -4.25 -33.55
N TYR A 246 -13.06 -3.33 -32.69
CA TYR A 246 -13.84 -2.81 -31.56
C TYR A 246 -14.28 -3.90 -30.58
N ALA A 247 -13.51 -4.97 -30.44
CA ALA A 247 -13.76 -6.01 -29.45
C ALA A 247 -13.21 -5.59 -28.09
N SER A 248 -13.78 -6.10 -27.01
CA SER A 248 -13.24 -5.94 -25.65
C SER A 248 -12.98 -7.30 -25.02
N TYR A 249 -11.89 -7.41 -24.29
CA TYR A 249 -11.63 -8.55 -23.41
C TYR A 249 -11.22 -8.05 -22.04
N ASP A 250 -12.03 -8.39 -21.05
CA ASP A 250 -11.77 -8.18 -19.64
C ASP A 250 -11.39 -9.53 -19.01
N THR A 251 -10.23 -9.62 -18.40
CA THR A 251 -9.69 -10.85 -17.83
C THR A 251 -9.10 -10.58 -16.46
N SER A 252 -9.53 -11.35 -15.46
CA SER A 252 -9.03 -11.21 -14.09
C SER A 252 -8.86 -12.53 -13.36
N ASP A 253 -7.85 -12.63 -12.51
CA ASP A 253 -7.56 -13.86 -11.73
C ASP A 253 -7.38 -15.11 -12.61
N ASP A 254 -7.00 -14.92 -13.87
CA ASP A 254 -6.82 -15.97 -14.87
C ASP A 254 -5.37 -16.42 -14.98
N THR A 255 -5.16 -17.67 -15.37
CA THR A 255 -3.82 -18.22 -15.65
C THR A 255 -3.67 -18.63 -17.11
N TYR A 256 -2.70 -18.04 -17.80
CA TYR A 256 -2.30 -18.35 -19.18
C TYR A 256 -0.94 -19.05 -19.19
N THR A 257 -0.94 -20.36 -19.43
CA THR A 257 0.29 -21.16 -19.40
C THR A 257 0.60 -21.81 -20.75
N ASN A 258 1.84 -21.65 -21.22
CA ASN A 258 2.36 -22.29 -22.45
C ASN A 258 1.51 -22.02 -23.70
N ASN A 259 0.74 -20.93 -23.73
CA ASN A 259 -0.04 -20.58 -24.91
C ASN A 259 0.90 -20.08 -26.01
N GLY A 260 0.60 -20.52 -27.22
CA GLY A 260 1.61 -20.59 -28.25
C GLY A 260 1.10 -20.29 -29.63
N SER A 261 1.82 -19.40 -30.32
CA SER A 261 1.70 -19.28 -31.77
C SER A 261 2.85 -20.00 -32.48
N TYR A 262 2.53 -21.09 -33.19
CA TYR A 262 3.51 -21.89 -33.92
C TYR A 262 3.66 -21.46 -35.38
N GLY A 263 4.90 -21.27 -35.81
CA GLY A 263 5.26 -21.34 -37.22
C GLY A 263 6.68 -20.87 -37.54
N TYR A 264 7.38 -21.62 -38.39
CA TYR A 264 8.81 -21.41 -38.65
C TYR A 264 9.13 -20.37 -39.73
N ASN A 265 8.18 -19.58 -40.26
CA ASN A 265 8.51 -18.75 -41.43
C ASN A 265 7.91 -17.34 -41.57
N TYR A 266 6.84 -16.91 -40.87
CA TYR A 266 6.30 -15.54 -41.06
C TYR A 266 5.53 -14.97 -39.85
N GLY A 267 6.11 -13.98 -39.14
CA GLY A 267 5.45 -12.95 -38.30
C GLY A 267 4.23 -13.36 -37.48
N TYR A 268 4.45 -13.99 -36.32
CA TYR A 268 3.41 -14.48 -35.41
C TYR A 268 3.39 -13.67 -34.10
N TYR A 269 2.22 -13.46 -33.49
CA TYR A 269 2.03 -12.43 -32.47
C TYR A 269 1.15 -12.91 -31.31
N GLY A 270 1.48 -12.49 -30.08
CA GLY A 270 0.61 -12.61 -28.90
C GLY A 270 0.38 -14.05 -28.48
N GLY A 271 1.35 -14.66 -27.77
CA GLY A 271 1.31 -16.08 -27.42
C GLY A 271 0.08 -16.45 -26.60
N ALA A 272 -0.32 -15.61 -25.65
CA ALA A 272 -1.62 -15.71 -24.97
C ALA A 272 -2.68 -14.86 -25.68
N ILE A 273 -2.47 -13.55 -25.74
CA ILE A 273 -3.48 -12.58 -26.19
C ILE A 273 -2.97 -11.76 -27.36
N TYR A 274 -3.79 -11.63 -28.40
CA TYR A 274 -3.55 -10.71 -29.51
C TYR A 274 -4.74 -9.76 -29.68
N SER A 275 -4.46 -8.45 -29.67
CA SER A 275 -5.46 -7.40 -29.89
C SER A 275 -5.16 -6.50 -31.08
N TYR A 276 -6.19 -6.21 -31.89
CA TYR A 276 -6.06 -5.40 -33.09
C TYR A 276 -7.31 -4.56 -33.44
N TYR A 277 -7.04 -3.37 -33.99
CA TYR A 277 -8.02 -2.48 -34.64
C TYR A 277 -9.09 -1.97 -33.67
N TYR A 278 -8.65 -1.06 -32.79
CA TYR A 278 -9.50 -0.44 -31.75
C TYR A 278 -10.09 -1.46 -30.77
N SER A 279 -9.37 -2.56 -30.50
CA SER A 279 -9.86 -3.57 -29.56
C SER A 279 -9.07 -3.45 -28.27
N ASP A 280 -9.74 -3.41 -27.13
CA ASP A 280 -9.10 -3.11 -25.85
C ASP A 280 -8.96 -4.37 -25.00
N VAL A 281 -7.85 -4.44 -24.25
CA VAL A 281 -7.58 -5.49 -23.27
C VAL A 281 -7.47 -4.84 -21.91
N VAL A 282 -8.30 -5.30 -20.97
CA VAL A 282 -8.21 -5.00 -19.54
C VAL A 282 -7.82 -6.31 -18.86
N SER A 283 -6.66 -6.31 -18.21
CA SER A 283 -6.06 -7.48 -17.59
C SER A 283 -5.73 -7.13 -16.14
N SER A 284 -6.18 -7.94 -15.18
CA SER A 284 -5.90 -7.69 -13.77
C SER A 284 -5.66 -8.95 -12.95
N SER A 285 -4.65 -8.98 -12.09
CA SER A 285 -4.34 -10.15 -11.23
C SER A 285 -4.15 -11.47 -12.00
N ASN A 286 -3.77 -11.42 -13.28
CA ASN A 286 -3.57 -12.61 -14.10
C ASN A 286 -2.13 -13.11 -14.04
N VAL A 287 -1.95 -14.40 -14.28
CA VAL A 287 -0.65 -15.04 -14.41
C VAL A 287 -0.39 -15.45 -15.87
N TYR A 288 0.63 -14.87 -16.48
CA TYR A 288 1.13 -15.24 -17.81
C TYR A 288 2.45 -16.00 -17.66
N ASP A 289 2.39 -17.32 -17.70
CA ASP A 289 3.56 -18.19 -17.54
C ASP A 289 3.99 -18.87 -18.84
N SER A 290 5.25 -18.67 -19.21
CA SER A 290 5.92 -19.44 -20.26
C SER A 290 5.22 -19.38 -21.64
N ASN A 291 4.45 -18.32 -21.88
CA ASN A 291 3.81 -18.10 -23.18
C ASN A 291 4.86 -17.70 -24.21
N TYR A 292 4.64 -18.09 -25.46
CA TYR A 292 5.63 -17.87 -26.50
C TYR A 292 5.05 -17.48 -27.85
N ALA A 293 5.76 -16.56 -28.51
CA ALA A 293 5.42 -16.06 -29.83
C ALA A 293 6.67 -15.63 -30.61
N TYR A 294 6.47 -15.09 -31.81
CA TYR A 294 7.56 -14.47 -32.56
C TYR A 294 7.75 -13.00 -32.16
N TYR A 295 6.67 -12.28 -31.81
CA TYR A 295 6.68 -11.01 -31.06
C TYR A 295 5.56 -11.00 -30.00
N GLY A 296 5.78 -10.35 -28.86
CA GLY A 296 4.82 -10.32 -27.73
C GLY A 296 4.54 -11.71 -27.18
N GLY A 297 5.39 -12.22 -26.29
CA GLY A 297 5.32 -13.63 -25.86
C GLY A 297 4.04 -13.95 -25.10
N ALA A 298 3.54 -13.02 -24.27
CA ALA A 298 2.23 -13.10 -23.66
C ALA A 298 1.20 -12.27 -24.45
N ILE A 299 1.38 -10.95 -24.49
CA ILE A 299 0.39 -10.00 -25.00
C ILE A 299 0.96 -9.22 -26.19
N TYR A 300 0.16 -9.09 -27.24
CA TYR A 300 0.47 -8.24 -28.39
C TYR A 300 -0.66 -7.27 -28.71
N ILE A 301 -0.38 -5.98 -28.69
CA ILE A 301 -1.34 -4.89 -28.90
C ILE A 301 -1.00 -4.12 -30.18
N TYR A 302 -2.03 -3.88 -31.01
CA TYR A 302 -1.81 -3.37 -32.34
C TYR A 302 -2.90 -2.42 -32.82
N TYR A 303 -2.48 -1.30 -33.43
CA TYR A 303 -3.32 -0.41 -34.26
C TYR A 303 -4.58 0.14 -33.56
N TYR A 304 -4.41 1.25 -32.83
CA TYR A 304 -5.43 1.97 -32.04
C TYR A 304 -6.03 1.19 -30.87
N SER A 305 -5.42 0.06 -30.52
CA SER A 305 -5.84 -0.81 -29.42
C SER A 305 -5.10 -0.41 -28.15
N ASN A 306 -5.76 -0.51 -26.99
CA ASN A 306 -5.16 -0.16 -25.71
C ASN A 306 -4.96 -1.40 -24.83
N LEU A 307 -4.06 -1.26 -23.86
CA LEU A 307 -3.84 -2.25 -22.80
C LEU A 307 -3.86 -1.55 -21.45
N THR A 308 -4.66 -2.09 -20.54
CA THR A 308 -4.56 -1.84 -19.09
C THR A 308 -4.18 -3.16 -18.44
N SER A 309 -3.09 -3.18 -17.70
CA SER A 309 -2.55 -4.35 -17.00
C SER A 309 -2.30 -3.97 -15.55
N THR A 310 -2.98 -4.61 -14.61
CA THR A 310 -2.95 -4.25 -13.18
C THR A 310 -2.68 -5.50 -12.33
N ASP A 311 -1.66 -5.50 -11.49
CA ASP A 311 -1.34 -6.65 -10.61
C ASP A 311 -1.07 -7.97 -11.37
N ASP A 312 -0.73 -7.88 -12.67
CA ASP A 312 -0.47 -9.05 -13.50
C ASP A 312 0.97 -9.57 -13.30
N VAL A 313 1.14 -10.89 -13.35
CA VAL A 313 2.44 -11.56 -13.23
C VAL A 313 2.84 -12.20 -14.56
N PHE A 314 3.95 -11.74 -15.14
CA PHE A 314 4.53 -12.25 -16.37
C PHE A 314 5.83 -12.99 -16.08
N THR A 315 5.78 -14.33 -16.10
CA THR A 315 6.96 -15.16 -15.79
C THR A 315 7.39 -16.00 -16.98
N GLY A 316 8.68 -15.95 -17.32
CA GLY A 316 9.28 -16.86 -18.29
C GLY A 316 8.76 -16.75 -19.73
N ASN A 317 8.00 -15.68 -20.06
CA ASN A 317 7.48 -15.50 -21.40
C ASN A 317 8.63 -15.16 -22.35
N TYR A 318 8.61 -15.75 -23.54
CA TYR A 318 9.72 -15.57 -24.46
C TYR A 318 9.30 -15.38 -25.91
N THR A 319 10.11 -14.60 -26.63
CA THR A 319 9.93 -14.38 -28.06
C THR A 319 11.18 -14.66 -28.87
N TYR A 320 10.98 -14.96 -30.15
CA TYR A 320 12.10 -15.03 -31.06
C TYR A 320 12.66 -13.65 -31.41
N TYR A 321 11.84 -12.59 -31.50
CA TYR A 321 12.31 -11.22 -31.81
C TYR A 321 12.12 -10.23 -30.66
N HIS A 322 10.95 -9.60 -30.50
CA HIS A 322 10.79 -8.45 -29.60
C HIS A 322 9.66 -8.64 -28.58
N GLY A 323 9.85 -8.07 -27.39
CA GLY A 323 8.85 -8.03 -26.32
C GLY A 323 8.58 -9.41 -25.73
N GLY A 324 9.46 -9.89 -24.84
CA GLY A 324 9.33 -11.24 -24.27
C GLY A 324 7.99 -11.50 -23.59
N ALA A 325 7.42 -10.50 -22.92
CA ALA A 325 6.06 -10.52 -22.39
C ALA A 325 5.10 -9.70 -23.26
N ILE A 326 5.33 -8.37 -23.33
CA ILE A 326 4.42 -7.41 -23.95
C ILE A 326 5.06 -6.78 -25.18
N TYR A 327 4.27 -6.66 -26.25
CA TYR A 327 4.62 -5.88 -27.43
C TYR A 327 3.46 -4.94 -27.81
N HIS A 328 3.74 -3.64 -27.95
CA HIS A 328 2.77 -2.64 -28.38
C HIS A 328 3.29 -1.82 -29.56
N GLU A 329 2.53 -1.79 -30.66
CA GLU A 329 2.87 -1.04 -31.86
C GLU A 329 1.74 -0.15 -32.43
N TYR A 330 2.14 1.01 -32.97
CA TYR A 330 1.32 2.07 -33.59
C TYR A 330 0.63 3.03 -32.62
N TYR A 331 -0.68 3.23 -32.80
CA TYR A 331 -1.46 4.20 -32.05
C TYR A 331 -2.16 3.42 -30.94
N GLY A 332 -2.24 3.95 -29.73
CA GLY A 332 -2.73 3.22 -28.56
C GLY A 332 -1.87 3.51 -27.34
N THR A 333 -2.45 3.40 -26.16
CA THR A 333 -1.75 3.61 -24.88
C THR A 333 -1.66 2.31 -24.11
N SER A 334 -0.61 2.21 -23.29
CA SER A 334 -0.47 1.14 -22.30
C SER A 334 -0.37 1.76 -20.91
N THR A 335 -1.12 1.20 -19.98
CA THR A 335 -0.98 1.44 -18.54
C THR A 335 -0.65 0.10 -17.89
N ILE A 336 0.43 0.06 -17.12
CA ILE A 336 0.90 -1.11 -16.38
C ILE A 336 1.05 -0.68 -14.92
N SER A 337 0.39 -1.34 -13.97
CA SER A 337 0.45 -0.97 -12.55
C SER A 337 0.52 -2.20 -11.65
N GLY A 338 1.29 -2.19 -10.56
CA GLY A 338 1.32 -3.32 -9.61
C GLY A 338 1.90 -4.63 -10.18
N ALA A 339 2.46 -4.60 -11.39
CA ALA A 339 2.76 -5.80 -12.16
C ALA A 339 4.15 -6.37 -11.81
N THR A 340 4.34 -7.66 -12.08
CA THR A 340 5.65 -8.32 -11.95
C THR A 340 6.08 -8.96 -13.26
N PHE A 341 7.30 -8.68 -13.71
CA PHE A 341 7.91 -9.28 -14.89
C PHE A 341 9.19 -10.02 -14.51
N ASP A 342 9.13 -11.34 -14.42
CA ASP A 342 10.28 -12.17 -14.08
C ASP A 342 10.74 -13.06 -15.24
N THR A 343 12.04 -13.03 -15.54
CA THR A 343 12.69 -14.00 -16.44
C THR A 343 12.13 -13.98 -17.88
N ASN A 344 11.57 -12.85 -18.32
CA ASN A 344 11.08 -12.72 -19.70
C ASN A 344 12.23 -12.48 -20.68
N ALA A 345 12.13 -13.05 -21.88
CA ALA A 345 13.25 -13.07 -22.82
C ALA A 345 12.90 -12.76 -24.28
N ALA A 346 13.70 -11.89 -24.90
CA ALA A 346 13.70 -11.63 -26.34
C ALA A 346 14.96 -12.24 -26.97
N VAL A 347 14.84 -13.37 -27.67
CA VAL A 347 16.02 -14.14 -28.11
C VAL A 347 16.84 -13.38 -29.15
N TYR A 348 16.21 -12.82 -30.21
CA TYR A 348 16.88 -12.16 -31.33
C TYR A 348 16.52 -10.69 -31.55
N GLY A 349 15.92 -10.04 -30.57
CA GLY A 349 15.55 -8.63 -30.69
C GLY A 349 15.70 -7.87 -29.39
N HIS A 350 14.67 -7.11 -29.02
CA HIS A 350 14.78 -5.98 -28.09
C HIS A 350 13.62 -6.05 -27.08
N GLY A 351 13.79 -5.43 -25.91
CA GLY A 351 12.77 -5.42 -24.86
C GLY A 351 12.53 -6.83 -24.34
N GLY A 352 13.38 -7.30 -23.42
CA GLY A 352 13.26 -8.65 -22.88
C GLY A 352 11.93 -8.91 -22.20
N ALA A 353 11.33 -7.88 -21.58
CA ALA A 353 9.95 -7.92 -21.10
C ALA A 353 9.02 -7.14 -22.03
N VAL A 354 9.29 -5.84 -22.23
CA VAL A 354 8.37 -4.90 -22.87
C VAL A 354 9.01 -4.25 -24.09
N TYR A 355 8.28 -4.26 -25.21
CA TYR A 355 8.68 -3.57 -26.43
C TYR A 355 7.60 -2.57 -26.89
N LEU A 356 8.00 -1.31 -27.02
CA LEU A 356 7.13 -0.19 -27.37
C LEU A 356 7.62 0.48 -28.66
N ILE A 357 6.72 0.54 -29.63
CA ILE A 357 6.83 1.36 -30.84
C ILE A 357 5.50 2.05 -31.10
N GLN A 358 5.02 2.72 -30.06
CA GLN A 358 3.83 3.54 -30.10
C GLN A 358 4.19 4.91 -30.67
N THR A 359 3.50 5.33 -31.73
CA THR A 359 3.80 6.60 -32.40
C THR A 359 2.97 7.73 -31.77
N TYR A 360 3.64 8.66 -31.10
CA TYR A 360 3.03 9.80 -30.38
C TYR A 360 2.14 9.35 -29.23
N SER A 361 2.67 8.45 -28.40
CA SER A 361 1.96 7.92 -27.25
C SER A 361 2.88 7.85 -26.04
N THR A 362 2.26 7.80 -24.87
CA THR A 362 2.93 7.60 -23.59
C THR A 362 2.49 6.26 -23.03
N THR A 363 3.44 5.44 -22.61
CA THR A 363 3.17 4.28 -21.74
C THR A 363 3.48 4.68 -20.31
N SER A 364 2.51 4.47 -19.42
CA SER A 364 2.65 4.69 -17.97
C SER A 364 2.89 3.35 -17.30
N ILE A 365 3.91 3.29 -16.44
CA ILE A 365 4.25 2.13 -15.62
C ILE A 365 4.38 2.58 -14.17
N ASP A 366 3.67 1.92 -13.26
CA ASP A 366 3.53 2.35 -11.87
C ASP A 366 3.69 1.15 -10.93
N ASP A 367 4.38 1.28 -9.81
CA ASP A 367 4.51 0.24 -8.76
C ASP A 367 4.79 -1.16 -9.35
N THR A 368 5.82 -1.26 -10.21
CA THR A 368 6.04 -2.45 -11.04
C THR A 368 7.46 -2.97 -10.86
N VAL A 369 7.58 -4.29 -10.72
CA VAL A 369 8.88 -4.97 -10.55
C VAL A 369 9.27 -5.72 -11.83
N PHE A 370 10.48 -5.49 -12.30
CA PHE A 370 11.09 -6.20 -13.42
C PHE A 370 12.38 -6.91 -12.99
N ASP A 371 12.35 -8.24 -12.90
CA ASP A 371 13.53 -9.03 -12.51
C ASP A 371 13.98 -10.02 -13.59
N ASN A 372 15.29 -10.23 -13.71
CA ASN A 372 15.92 -11.24 -14.58
C ASN A 372 15.53 -11.17 -16.08
N ASN A 373 15.12 -10.00 -16.59
CA ASN A 373 14.67 -9.86 -17.97
C ASN A 373 15.87 -9.70 -18.92
N SER A 374 15.78 -10.30 -20.12
CA SER A 374 16.95 -10.31 -21.01
C SER A 374 16.68 -10.29 -22.50
N ASN A 375 17.65 -9.76 -23.24
CA ASN A 375 17.82 -10.06 -24.67
C ASN A 375 19.19 -10.71 -24.93
N SER A 376 19.18 -11.87 -25.59
CA SER A 376 20.31 -12.81 -25.51
C SER A 376 21.17 -12.95 -26.77
N SER A 377 20.89 -12.19 -27.84
CA SER A 377 21.68 -12.33 -29.08
C SER A 377 22.04 -11.01 -29.78
N SER A 378 22.88 -11.15 -30.81
CA SER A 378 23.59 -10.05 -31.45
C SER A 378 22.64 -8.98 -31.98
N GLY A 379 22.62 -7.82 -31.33
CA GLY A 379 21.81 -6.68 -31.75
C GLY A 379 20.81 -6.22 -30.69
N GLY A 380 20.57 -6.98 -29.62
CA GLY A 380 19.55 -6.64 -28.64
C GLY A 380 19.84 -5.37 -27.82
N HIS A 381 18.77 -4.66 -27.50
CA HIS A 381 18.75 -3.36 -26.81
C HIS A 381 17.59 -3.38 -25.81
N GLY A 382 17.72 -2.73 -24.65
CA GLY A 382 16.70 -2.74 -23.61
C GLY A 382 16.51 -4.15 -23.05
N GLY A 383 17.32 -4.54 -22.07
CA GLY A 383 17.21 -5.89 -21.46
C GLY A 383 15.82 -6.14 -20.91
N THR A 384 15.17 -5.09 -20.44
CA THR A 384 13.81 -5.10 -19.92
C THR A 384 12.87 -4.37 -20.86
N ILE A 385 13.08 -3.07 -21.05
CA ILE A 385 12.17 -2.17 -21.77
C ILE A 385 12.89 -1.57 -22.97
N TYR A 386 12.22 -1.60 -24.12
CA TYR A 386 12.66 -0.92 -25.33
C TYR A 386 11.58 0.04 -25.82
N ALA A 387 11.87 1.34 -25.79
CA ALA A 387 11.00 2.42 -26.26
C ALA A 387 11.62 3.13 -27.47
N TYR A 388 10.85 3.26 -28.56
CA TYR A 388 11.37 3.74 -29.84
C TYR A 388 10.33 4.50 -30.66
N TYR A 389 10.74 5.64 -31.24
CA TYR A 389 9.98 6.40 -32.24
C TYR A 389 8.72 7.07 -31.68
N TYR A 390 8.91 8.11 -30.86
CA TYR A 390 7.84 8.87 -30.21
C TYR A 390 7.01 8.03 -29.22
N SER A 391 7.67 7.09 -28.56
CA SER A 391 7.10 6.25 -27.48
C SER A 391 7.61 6.76 -26.16
N ASP A 392 6.92 7.75 -25.59
CA ASP A 392 7.28 8.31 -24.30
C ASP A 392 7.04 7.26 -23.20
N LEU A 393 7.94 7.24 -22.21
CA LEU A 393 7.87 6.34 -21.07
C LEU A 393 7.82 7.16 -19.79
N ASP A 394 6.76 6.95 -19.02
CA ASP A 394 6.53 7.60 -17.71
C ASP A 394 6.47 6.51 -16.65
N MET A 395 7.38 6.54 -15.69
CA MET A 395 7.54 5.51 -14.68
C MET A 395 7.48 6.11 -13.28
N THR A 396 6.79 5.43 -12.37
CA THR A 396 6.71 5.81 -10.95
C THR A 396 6.85 4.57 -10.09
N ASP A 397 7.75 4.60 -9.09
CA ASP A 397 8.02 3.48 -8.19
C ASP A 397 8.28 2.17 -8.93
N VAL A 398 9.14 2.21 -9.96
CA VAL A 398 9.47 1.03 -10.78
C VAL A 398 10.85 0.49 -10.42
N ASP A 399 10.91 -0.78 -10.03
CA ASP A 399 12.17 -1.48 -9.74
C ASP A 399 12.59 -2.38 -10.91
N ILE A 400 13.81 -2.22 -11.40
CA ILE A 400 14.38 -3.07 -12.45
C ILE A 400 15.70 -3.67 -12.01
N SER A 401 15.72 -4.99 -11.81
CA SER A 401 16.87 -5.74 -11.34
C SER A 401 17.34 -6.82 -12.31
N ASN A 402 18.61 -7.20 -12.19
CA ASN A 402 19.24 -8.39 -12.80
C ASN A 402 19.05 -8.53 -14.31
N SER A 403 18.83 -7.42 -15.01
CA SER A 403 18.43 -7.44 -16.41
C SER A 403 19.63 -7.22 -17.35
N THR A 404 19.62 -7.90 -18.50
CA THR A 404 20.77 -7.94 -19.41
C THR A 404 20.40 -7.64 -20.85
N ALA A 405 21.09 -6.67 -21.45
CA ALA A 405 21.09 -6.43 -22.88
C ALA A 405 22.42 -6.81 -23.54
N TYR A 406 22.34 -7.25 -24.80
CA TYR A 406 23.53 -7.53 -25.59
C TYR A 406 24.31 -6.25 -25.93
N TYR A 407 23.64 -5.16 -26.33
CA TYR A 407 24.28 -3.87 -26.64
C TYR A 407 23.95 -2.75 -25.66
N TYR A 408 22.86 -2.01 -25.88
CA TYR A 408 22.62 -0.71 -25.24
C TYR A 408 21.43 -0.78 -24.30
N GLY A 409 21.52 -0.09 -23.16
CA GLY A 409 20.46 -0.06 -22.15
C GLY A 409 20.26 -1.44 -21.55
N GLY A 410 21.08 -1.82 -20.57
CA GLY A 410 20.97 -3.15 -19.96
C GLY A 410 19.61 -3.38 -19.34
N CYS A 411 18.94 -2.32 -18.87
CA CYS A 411 17.54 -2.35 -18.44
C CYS A 411 16.64 -1.61 -19.45
N VAL A 412 16.84 -0.31 -19.62
CA VAL A 412 15.97 0.55 -20.44
C VAL A 412 16.72 1.13 -21.63
N TYR A 413 16.09 1.05 -22.80
CA TYR A 413 16.55 1.72 -24.00
C TYR A 413 15.47 2.66 -24.53
N SER A 414 15.76 3.97 -24.59
CA SER A 414 14.89 5.00 -25.15
C SER A 414 15.57 5.74 -26.31
N HIS A 415 14.92 5.79 -27.48
CA HIS A 415 15.52 6.32 -28.70
C HIS A 415 14.52 6.97 -29.67
N TYR A 416 15.01 7.87 -30.54
CA TYR A 416 14.26 8.59 -31.58
C TYR A 416 13.02 9.31 -31.06
N TYR A 417 13.22 10.50 -30.50
CA TYR A 417 12.15 11.41 -30.07
C TYR A 417 11.21 10.83 -29.01
N SER A 418 11.77 10.03 -28.09
CA SER A 418 11.04 9.40 -27.00
C SER A 418 11.60 9.96 -25.70
N SER A 419 10.76 10.60 -24.90
CA SER A 419 11.11 11.08 -23.56
C SER A 419 11.10 9.95 -22.54
N LEU A 420 11.80 10.16 -21.43
CA LEU A 420 11.83 9.22 -20.31
C LEU A 420 11.74 10.00 -19.00
N SER A 421 10.71 9.71 -18.21
CA SER A 421 10.53 10.17 -16.84
C SER A 421 10.52 8.96 -15.91
N HIS A 422 11.25 9.05 -14.80
CA HIS A 422 11.19 8.07 -13.72
C HIS A 422 11.28 8.78 -12.36
N VAL A 423 10.28 8.54 -11.51
CA VAL A 423 10.19 9.10 -10.15
C VAL A 423 10.06 7.95 -9.15
N GLY A 424 10.96 7.85 -8.18
CA GLY A 424 11.02 6.72 -7.25
C GLY A 424 11.51 5.42 -7.91
N GLY A 425 11.83 4.41 -7.09
CA GLY A 425 12.27 3.08 -7.56
C GLY A 425 13.77 2.96 -7.87
N SER A 426 14.17 1.86 -8.52
CA SER A 426 15.58 1.49 -8.64
C SER A 426 15.98 0.76 -9.92
N TYR A 427 17.28 0.82 -10.23
CA TYR A 427 17.96 0.01 -11.24
C TYR A 427 19.15 -0.73 -10.61
N GLU A 428 19.01 -2.05 -10.45
CA GLU A 428 20.04 -2.87 -9.80
C GLU A 428 20.63 -3.91 -10.76
N ASN A 429 21.97 -4.00 -10.80
CA ASN A 429 22.68 -5.06 -11.51
C ASN A 429 22.28 -5.17 -13.02
N CYS A 430 21.92 -4.04 -13.64
CA CYS A 430 21.65 -3.99 -15.07
C CYS A 430 22.95 -4.06 -15.88
N THR A 431 22.98 -4.91 -16.91
CA THR A 431 24.19 -5.15 -17.70
C THR A 431 24.00 -4.89 -19.20
N ALA A 432 24.78 -3.94 -19.74
CA ALA A 432 24.96 -3.69 -21.17
C ALA A 432 26.27 -4.35 -21.67
N THR A 433 26.15 -5.61 -22.13
CA THR A 433 27.30 -6.51 -22.35
C THR A 433 28.35 -5.98 -23.32
N TYR A 434 27.93 -5.28 -24.38
CA TYR A 434 28.81 -4.77 -25.43
C TYR A 434 28.53 -3.32 -25.82
N GLY A 435 27.82 -2.55 -24.98
CA GLY A 435 27.40 -1.20 -25.32
C GLY A 435 27.50 -0.18 -24.18
N TYR A 436 26.57 0.78 -24.17
CA TYR A 436 26.52 1.97 -23.34
C TYR A 436 25.25 1.92 -22.47
N GLY A 437 25.28 2.56 -21.31
CA GLY A 437 24.14 2.64 -20.39
C GLY A 437 23.85 1.28 -19.78
N GLY A 438 24.48 0.95 -18.65
CA GLY A 438 24.26 -0.34 -18.00
C GLY A 438 22.82 -0.47 -17.54
N ALA A 439 22.25 0.58 -16.95
CA ALA A 439 20.82 0.70 -16.69
C ALA A 439 20.10 1.33 -17.88
N ILE A 440 20.36 2.63 -18.11
CA ILE A 440 19.61 3.46 -19.07
C ILE A 440 20.49 3.88 -20.24
N TYR A 441 19.98 3.67 -21.44
CA TYR A 441 20.47 4.32 -22.65
C TYR A 441 19.41 5.27 -23.21
N PHE A 442 19.73 6.57 -23.28
CA PHE A 442 18.85 7.62 -23.77
C PHE A 442 19.47 8.36 -24.96
N TYR A 443 18.76 8.37 -26.10
CA TYR A 443 19.21 9.09 -27.31
C TYR A 443 18.04 9.55 -28.20
N PRO A 444 17.55 10.79 -28.14
CA PRO A 444 16.37 11.21 -28.92
C PRO A 444 16.65 11.54 -30.41
N ALA A 445 17.88 11.39 -30.89
CA ALA A 445 18.27 11.41 -32.32
C ALA A 445 18.48 12.76 -33.05
N THR A 446 18.12 13.96 -32.53
CA THR A 446 18.72 15.30 -32.82
C THR A 446 17.89 16.49 -32.26
N THR A 447 18.59 17.56 -31.84
CA THR A 447 18.14 18.94 -31.48
C THR A 447 16.70 19.13 -30.95
N ASN A 448 16.60 19.09 -29.62
CA ASN A 448 15.75 19.94 -28.75
C ASN A 448 14.23 19.67 -28.71
N VAL A 449 13.82 18.56 -28.09
CA VAL A 449 12.46 18.48 -27.50
C VAL A 449 12.27 17.43 -26.40
N ASP A 450 13.20 16.49 -26.22
CA ASP A 450 12.94 15.32 -25.37
C ASP A 450 13.90 15.27 -24.18
N ASP A 451 13.29 15.25 -22.99
CA ASP A 451 13.97 15.33 -21.70
C ASP A 451 14.19 13.93 -21.10
N LEU A 452 15.19 13.85 -20.24
CA LEU A 452 15.39 12.75 -19.33
C LEU A 452 15.27 13.30 -17.91
N TYR A 453 14.19 12.90 -17.23
CA TYR A 453 13.86 13.34 -15.88
C TYR A 453 13.94 12.15 -14.93
N LEU A 454 14.79 12.26 -13.90
CA LEU A 454 15.02 11.24 -12.88
C LEU A 454 14.98 11.89 -11.51
N GLU A 455 14.09 11.43 -10.63
CA GLU A 455 13.88 11.96 -9.28
C GLU A 455 13.74 10.80 -8.30
N ASP A 456 14.55 10.79 -7.23
CA ASP A 456 14.56 9.75 -6.19
C ASP A 456 14.73 8.33 -6.75
N VAL A 457 15.60 8.19 -7.76
CA VAL A 457 15.86 6.90 -8.42
C VAL A 457 17.27 6.39 -8.12
N ASP A 458 17.34 5.17 -7.60
CA ASP A 458 18.60 4.51 -7.27
C ASP A 458 19.18 3.71 -8.44
N PHE A 459 20.51 3.72 -8.56
CA PHE A 459 21.28 2.99 -9.57
C PHE A 459 22.43 2.26 -8.89
N THR A 460 22.28 0.96 -8.67
CA THR A 460 23.25 0.15 -7.93
C THR A 460 23.86 -0.94 -8.80
N ASP A 461 25.19 -1.03 -8.79
CA ASP A 461 25.97 -2.11 -9.41
C ASP A 461 25.73 -2.32 -10.93
N ASN A 462 25.31 -1.27 -11.64
CA ASN A 462 25.07 -1.35 -13.08
C ASN A 462 26.37 -1.34 -13.88
N THR A 463 26.42 -2.14 -14.94
CA THR A 463 27.64 -2.31 -15.74
C THR A 463 27.41 -2.06 -17.23
N ALA A 464 28.21 -1.16 -17.81
CA ALA A 464 28.31 -0.96 -19.24
C ALA A 464 29.70 -1.30 -19.78
N TYR A 465 29.76 -1.90 -20.97
CA TYR A 465 31.04 -2.18 -21.62
C TYR A 465 31.80 -0.92 -22.07
N TYR A 466 31.10 0.18 -22.40
CA TYR A 466 31.73 1.41 -22.91
C TYR A 466 31.53 2.65 -22.03
N HIS A 467 30.36 3.28 -21.98
CA HIS A 467 30.17 4.56 -21.28
C HIS A 467 28.87 4.53 -20.50
N GLY A 468 28.81 5.26 -19.39
CA GLY A 468 27.64 5.34 -18.53
C GLY A 468 27.37 3.98 -17.89
N GLY A 469 28.13 3.64 -16.84
CA GLY A 469 27.94 2.37 -16.14
C GLY A 469 26.50 2.21 -15.64
N ALA A 470 25.88 3.27 -15.13
CA ALA A 470 24.43 3.34 -14.96
C ALA A 470 23.76 4.01 -16.18
N ILE A 471 24.03 5.30 -16.39
CA ILE A 471 23.26 6.14 -17.31
C ILE A 471 24.14 6.64 -18.45
N TYR A 472 23.66 6.46 -19.68
CA TYR A 472 24.20 7.10 -20.87
C TYR A 472 23.15 7.99 -21.53
N ALA A 473 23.38 9.30 -21.52
CA ALA A 473 22.51 10.28 -22.16
C ALA A 473 23.23 11.04 -23.28
N TYR A 474 22.59 11.15 -24.44
CA TYR A 474 23.19 11.69 -25.66
C TYR A 474 22.22 12.56 -26.46
N TYR A 475 22.53 13.85 -26.64
CA TYR A 475 21.65 14.87 -27.25
C TYR A 475 20.33 15.07 -26.48
N THR A 476 20.38 15.18 -25.16
CA THR A 476 19.24 15.56 -24.31
C THR A 476 19.01 17.08 -24.39
N ASP A 477 17.76 17.54 -24.33
CA ASP A 477 17.46 18.98 -24.15
C ASP A 477 17.78 19.34 -22.69
N ASP A 478 16.83 19.13 -21.76
CA ASP A 478 17.07 19.29 -20.32
C ASP A 478 17.27 17.90 -19.67
N PHE A 479 18.38 17.75 -18.93
CA PHE A 479 18.66 16.56 -18.12
C PHE A 479 18.48 16.90 -16.65
N THR A 480 17.58 16.21 -15.97
CA THR A 480 17.37 16.34 -14.51
C THR A 480 17.69 15.03 -13.82
N LEU A 481 18.49 15.12 -12.76
CA LEU A 481 18.77 14.04 -11.84
C LEU A 481 18.73 14.60 -10.40
N HIS A 482 17.75 14.17 -9.62
CA HIS A 482 17.50 14.67 -8.26
C HIS A 482 17.34 13.52 -7.27
N GLY A 483 17.93 13.64 -6.06
CA GLY A 483 17.60 12.77 -4.91
C GLY A 483 18.04 11.30 -4.98
N GLY A 484 18.70 10.85 -6.05
CA GLY A 484 19.03 9.43 -6.25
C GLY A 484 20.42 9.01 -5.80
N VAL A 485 20.59 7.71 -5.50
CA VAL A 485 21.90 7.09 -5.20
C VAL A 485 22.45 6.37 -6.43
N LEU A 486 23.63 6.76 -6.91
CA LEU A 486 24.37 6.06 -7.94
C LEU A 486 25.59 5.38 -7.31
N SER A 487 25.45 4.10 -6.95
CA SER A 487 26.48 3.34 -6.23
C SER A 487 27.04 2.14 -7.01
N GLY A 488 28.36 1.91 -6.94
CA GLY A 488 29.00 0.71 -7.49
C GLY A 488 28.99 0.57 -9.01
N ASN A 489 28.50 1.59 -9.74
CA ASN A 489 28.32 1.48 -11.18
C ASN A 489 29.64 1.53 -11.94
N ARG A 490 29.70 0.79 -13.04
CA ARG A 490 30.97 0.53 -13.73
C ARG A 490 30.88 0.62 -15.24
N ALA A 491 31.73 1.48 -15.80
CA ALA A 491 32.12 1.40 -17.20
C ALA A 491 33.36 0.50 -17.31
N ASN A 492 33.27 -0.64 -18.02
CA ASN A 492 34.31 -1.69 -18.02
C ASN A 492 34.70 -2.18 -19.42
N SER A 493 35.47 -1.40 -20.16
CA SER A 493 36.01 -1.84 -21.44
C SER A 493 37.43 -2.40 -21.31
N SER A 494 37.80 -3.31 -22.21
CA SER A 494 39.21 -3.68 -22.41
C SER A 494 40.03 -2.59 -23.12
N ASN A 495 39.38 -1.54 -23.63
CA ASN A 495 40.03 -0.39 -24.28
C ASN A 495 40.17 0.79 -23.30
N SER A 496 41.21 1.59 -23.41
CA SER A 496 41.48 2.74 -22.52
C SER A 496 40.65 4.00 -22.87
N SER A 497 39.33 3.87 -22.97
CA SER A 497 38.45 4.96 -23.41
C SER A 497 37.02 4.92 -22.85
N TYR A 498 36.75 4.17 -21.78
CA TYR A 498 35.42 4.11 -21.17
C TYR A 498 35.20 5.21 -20.13
N GLN A 499 34.01 5.80 -20.06
CA GLN A 499 33.80 7.10 -19.42
C GLN A 499 32.50 7.12 -18.63
N GLY A 500 32.48 7.80 -17.48
CA GLY A 500 31.29 7.94 -16.64
C GLY A 500 30.90 6.62 -16.00
N GLY A 501 31.43 6.32 -14.81
CA GLY A 501 31.09 5.08 -14.11
C GLY A 501 29.63 5.07 -13.65
N GLY A 502 29.17 6.17 -13.04
CA GLY A 502 27.74 6.40 -12.81
C GLY A 502 27.08 6.96 -14.06
N LEU A 503 27.48 8.16 -14.45
CA LEU A 503 26.79 8.97 -15.46
C LEU A 503 27.70 9.42 -16.60
N TYR A 504 27.22 9.27 -17.83
CA TYR A 504 27.83 9.84 -19.02
C TYR A 504 26.85 10.77 -19.75
N LEU A 505 27.21 12.05 -19.83
CA LEU A 505 26.45 13.08 -20.54
C LEU A 505 27.21 13.53 -21.79
N TYR A 506 26.54 13.52 -22.94
CA TYR A 506 27.09 14.02 -24.21
C TYR A 506 26.08 14.92 -24.92
N TYR A 507 26.44 16.18 -25.15
CA TYR A 507 25.56 17.18 -25.75
C TYR A 507 24.24 17.34 -24.98
N THR A 508 24.28 18.07 -23.87
CA THR A 508 23.09 18.54 -23.14
C THR A 508 22.89 20.04 -23.38
N ASP A 509 21.65 20.54 -23.34
CA ASP A 509 21.38 21.99 -23.34
C ASP A 509 21.54 22.54 -21.93
N THR A 510 20.91 21.89 -20.94
CA THR A 510 21.17 22.08 -19.51
C THR A 510 21.28 20.75 -18.77
N SER A 511 22.00 20.74 -17.65
CA SER A 511 21.97 19.64 -16.70
C SER A 511 21.77 20.18 -15.29
N GLU A 512 20.71 19.70 -14.65
CA GLU A 512 20.34 19.98 -13.27
C GLU A 512 20.58 18.70 -12.47
N ILE A 513 21.64 18.68 -11.66
CA ILE A 513 22.04 17.52 -10.86
C ILE A 513 22.06 17.96 -9.40
N SER A 514 21.13 17.46 -8.58
CA SER A 514 21.03 17.89 -7.19
C SER A 514 20.65 16.80 -6.20
N ASN A 515 21.13 16.91 -4.95
CA ASN A 515 20.79 15.98 -3.87
C ASN A 515 21.10 14.50 -4.20
N ASN A 516 22.08 14.22 -5.08
CA ASN A 516 22.43 12.85 -5.45
C ASN A 516 23.68 12.36 -4.74
N TRP A 517 23.76 11.04 -4.55
CA TRP A 517 24.95 10.38 -4.01
C TRP A 517 25.65 9.52 -5.07
N PHE A 518 26.78 10.00 -5.58
CA PHE A 518 27.66 9.21 -6.46
C PHE A 518 28.71 8.49 -5.62
N CYS A 519 28.49 7.20 -5.36
CA CYS A 519 29.36 6.38 -4.51
C CYS A 519 30.11 5.30 -5.30
N ASN A 520 31.41 5.15 -5.06
CA ASN A 520 32.22 4.00 -5.51
C ASN A 520 32.06 3.64 -7.01
N ASN A 521 31.78 4.62 -7.86
CA ASN A 521 31.63 4.39 -9.28
C ASN A 521 33.00 4.32 -9.95
N THR A 522 33.12 3.49 -10.98
CA THR A 522 34.41 3.20 -11.62
C THR A 522 34.41 3.35 -13.14
N ALA A 523 35.41 4.09 -13.66
CA ALA A 523 35.62 4.28 -15.09
C ALA A 523 37.09 4.55 -15.46
N TYR A 524 37.39 4.80 -16.74
CA TYR A 524 38.71 5.22 -17.19
C TYR A 524 38.86 6.75 -17.09
N TYR A 525 37.81 7.50 -17.42
CA TYR A 525 37.68 8.94 -17.15
C TYR A 525 36.34 9.21 -16.46
N GLY A 526 36.33 10.05 -15.41
CA GLY A 526 35.10 10.40 -14.70
C GLY A 526 34.53 9.17 -13.98
N GLY A 527 35.13 8.80 -12.84
CA GLY A 527 34.68 7.62 -12.08
C GLY A 527 33.21 7.74 -11.71
N GLY A 528 32.78 8.88 -11.15
CA GLY A 528 31.36 9.21 -10.99
C GLY A 528 30.74 9.66 -12.31
N VAL A 529 31.13 10.85 -12.78
CA VAL A 529 30.48 11.55 -13.90
C VAL A 529 31.48 11.93 -14.98
N TYR A 530 31.09 11.74 -16.23
CA TYR A 530 31.78 12.30 -17.38
C TYR A 530 30.80 13.15 -18.20
N GLN A 531 31.12 14.43 -18.37
CA GLN A 531 30.30 15.36 -19.15
C GLN A 531 31.09 15.92 -20.33
N TYR A 532 30.50 15.80 -21.52
CA TYR A 532 31.07 16.27 -22.77
C TYR A 532 30.12 17.20 -23.53
N TYR A 533 30.56 18.43 -23.69
CA TYR A 533 29.97 19.52 -24.47
C TYR A 533 28.52 19.90 -24.08
N THR A 534 28.34 21.11 -23.53
CA THR A 534 27.03 21.76 -23.32
C THR A 534 26.77 22.83 -24.39
N TYR A 535 25.58 22.90 -25.00
CA TYR A 535 25.29 23.90 -26.04
C TYR A 535 25.22 25.31 -25.46
N GLY A 536 25.98 26.26 -26.01
CA GLY A 536 26.08 27.65 -25.54
C GLY A 536 24.86 28.54 -25.82
N GLY A 537 23.64 27.99 -25.72
CA GLY A 537 22.36 28.66 -25.96
C GLY A 537 21.62 29.01 -24.67
N ASN A 538 21.97 30.11 -24.01
CA ASN A 538 21.26 30.74 -22.88
C ASN A 538 21.09 29.97 -21.55
N GLY A 539 21.42 28.68 -21.46
CA GLY A 539 21.46 27.91 -20.19
C GLY A 539 22.88 27.70 -19.65
N TYR A 540 22.99 27.37 -18.36
CA TYR A 540 24.20 26.86 -17.72
C TYR A 540 23.84 25.60 -16.94
N ASP A 541 24.83 24.74 -16.67
CA ASP A 541 24.63 23.53 -15.87
C ASP A 541 24.61 23.90 -14.38
N GLU A 542 23.69 23.34 -13.60
CA GLU A 542 23.47 23.64 -12.17
C GLU A 542 23.61 22.36 -11.35
N TRP A 543 24.71 22.25 -10.60
CA TRP A 543 25.02 21.08 -9.80
C TRP A 543 25.13 21.49 -8.33
N SER A 544 24.20 21.04 -7.51
CA SER A 544 24.13 21.46 -6.11
C SER A 544 23.84 20.34 -5.14
N ASN A 545 24.35 20.43 -3.91
CA ASN A 545 23.95 19.51 -2.83
C ASN A 545 24.24 18.03 -3.13
N ASN A 546 25.17 17.73 -4.04
CA ASN A 546 25.53 16.35 -4.35
C ASN A 546 26.71 15.88 -3.50
N VAL A 547 26.73 14.57 -3.22
CA VAL A 547 27.86 13.89 -2.61
C VAL A 547 28.55 13.02 -3.66
N PHE A 548 29.85 13.23 -3.85
CA PHE A 548 30.72 12.36 -4.64
C PHE A 548 31.70 11.68 -3.71
N ALA A 549 31.46 10.42 -3.40
CA ALA A 549 32.24 9.63 -2.46
C ALA A 549 32.95 8.46 -3.15
N GLU A 550 34.25 8.31 -2.87
CA GLU A 550 35.00 7.07 -3.14
C GLU A 550 35.06 6.67 -4.64
N ASN A 551 34.75 7.58 -5.57
CA ASN A 551 34.72 7.27 -7.00
C ASN A 551 36.14 7.15 -7.56
N THR A 552 36.34 6.18 -8.46
CA THR A 552 37.68 5.84 -8.96
C THR A 552 37.78 5.92 -10.48
N ALA A 553 38.75 6.69 -10.95
CA ALA A 553 39.15 6.73 -12.36
C ALA A 553 40.54 6.12 -12.58
N SER A 554 40.62 5.16 -13.51
CA SER A 554 41.90 4.56 -13.92
C SER A 554 42.84 5.54 -14.66
N TYR A 555 42.36 6.74 -15.01
CA TYR A 555 43.18 7.77 -15.65
C TYR A 555 43.02 9.16 -15.02
N ASN A 556 41.94 9.90 -15.35
CA ASN A 556 41.72 11.26 -14.85
C ASN A 556 40.25 11.48 -14.42
N GLY A 557 40.03 12.38 -13.46
CA GLY A 557 38.70 12.76 -12.99
C GLY A 557 38.08 11.65 -12.15
N GLY A 558 38.51 11.48 -10.90
CA GLY A 558 38.01 10.41 -10.04
C GLY A 558 36.52 10.56 -9.76
N ALA A 559 36.08 11.73 -9.28
CA ALA A 559 34.65 12.06 -9.23
C ALA A 559 34.13 12.49 -10.60
N VAL A 560 34.68 13.57 -11.15
CA VAL A 560 34.11 14.27 -12.31
C VAL A 560 35.16 14.55 -13.37
N TYR A 561 34.78 14.38 -14.64
CA TYR A 561 35.57 14.79 -15.79
C TYR A 561 34.76 15.72 -16.69
N LEU A 562 35.20 16.98 -16.82
CA LEU A 562 34.56 18.02 -17.62
C LEU A 562 35.35 18.31 -18.89
N GLN A 563 34.72 18.13 -20.05
CA GLN A 563 35.36 18.38 -21.34
C GLN A 563 34.53 19.21 -22.31
N SER A 564 35.11 20.30 -22.80
CA SER A 564 34.50 21.21 -23.77
C SER A 564 33.14 21.74 -23.32
N ASN A 565 32.89 21.78 -22.01
CA ASN A 565 31.68 22.33 -21.40
C ASN A 565 31.89 23.82 -21.22
N SER A 566 30.87 24.63 -21.50
CA SER A 566 31.06 26.07 -21.45
C SER A 566 31.10 26.57 -20.02
N TYR A 567 30.25 26.11 -19.10
CA TYR A 567 30.20 26.60 -17.72
C TYR A 567 29.26 25.74 -16.88
N THR A 568 29.70 25.33 -15.68
CA THR A 568 28.90 24.58 -14.70
C THR A 568 28.97 25.29 -13.35
N ASP A 569 27.83 25.61 -12.75
CA ASP A 569 27.77 26.14 -11.39
C ASP A 569 27.74 24.94 -10.42
N MET A 570 28.71 24.88 -9.51
CA MET A 570 28.90 23.81 -8.54
C MET A 570 28.84 24.42 -7.15
N VAL A 571 27.68 24.31 -6.52
CA VAL A 571 27.36 24.97 -5.26
C VAL A 571 27.05 23.93 -4.20
N ASN A 572 27.61 24.04 -2.99
CA ASN A 572 27.21 23.17 -1.87
C ASN A 572 27.38 21.68 -2.19
N ASN A 573 28.47 21.22 -2.81
CA ASN A 573 28.70 19.79 -3.03
C ASN A 573 29.80 19.26 -2.10
N THR A 574 29.73 17.99 -1.75
CA THR A 574 30.76 17.30 -0.95
C THR A 574 31.51 16.29 -1.81
N PHE A 575 32.82 16.46 -1.94
CA PHE A 575 33.70 15.53 -2.64
C PHE A 575 34.70 14.89 -1.68
N VAL A 576 34.62 13.57 -1.54
CA VAL A 576 35.33 12.86 -0.48
C VAL A 576 35.90 11.53 -0.99
N GLY A 577 37.14 11.19 -0.64
CA GLY A 577 37.74 9.88 -0.95
C GLY A 577 38.01 9.58 -2.44
N ASN A 578 37.64 10.47 -3.36
CA ASN A 578 37.75 10.19 -4.80
C ASN A 578 39.21 10.04 -5.26
N GLU A 579 39.43 9.15 -6.23
CA GLU A 579 40.77 8.78 -6.71
C GLU A 579 40.91 8.81 -8.24
N ALA A 580 42.01 9.40 -8.72
CA ALA A 580 42.46 9.23 -10.10
C ALA A 580 43.95 8.86 -10.13
N THR A 581 44.34 8.01 -11.08
CA THR A 581 45.74 7.57 -11.21
C THR A 581 46.69 8.70 -11.60
N TYR A 582 46.25 9.65 -12.44
CA TYR A 582 47.14 10.70 -12.99
C TYR A 582 46.76 12.10 -12.55
N TYR A 583 45.57 12.58 -12.89
CA TYR A 583 45.21 13.99 -12.68
C TYR A 583 43.74 14.17 -12.30
N GLY A 584 43.48 15.06 -11.34
CA GLY A 584 42.12 15.40 -10.92
C GLY A 584 41.45 14.23 -10.24
N GLY A 585 41.94 13.84 -9.06
CA GLY A 585 41.30 12.84 -8.21
C GLY A 585 39.85 13.22 -7.87
N THR A 586 39.59 14.51 -7.71
CA THR A 586 38.22 15.02 -7.62
C THR A 586 37.71 15.39 -9.01
N ILE A 587 38.23 16.48 -9.60
CA ILE A 587 37.73 16.99 -10.88
C ILE A 587 38.87 17.25 -11.86
N TYR A 588 38.68 16.79 -13.10
CA TYR A 588 39.54 17.12 -14.22
C TYR A 588 38.84 18.06 -15.20
N TYR A 589 39.48 19.18 -15.53
CA TYR A 589 38.97 20.21 -16.44
C TYR A 589 39.77 20.25 -17.74
N THR A 590 39.07 20.22 -18.88
CA THR A 590 39.65 20.56 -20.18
C THR A 590 38.70 21.39 -21.03
N SER A 591 39.09 22.62 -21.33
CA SER A 591 38.28 23.63 -22.01
C SER A 591 36.90 23.80 -21.34
N SER A 592 36.88 23.77 -20.01
CA SER A 592 35.67 23.87 -19.17
C SER A 592 35.98 24.64 -17.90
N TYR A 593 35.00 25.35 -17.34
CA TYR A 593 35.20 26.13 -16.13
C TYR A 593 33.96 26.13 -15.25
N THR A 594 34.14 26.38 -13.96
CA THR A 594 33.09 26.30 -12.95
C THR A 594 33.07 27.52 -12.05
N ASP A 595 31.90 27.93 -11.62
CA ASP A 595 31.78 28.60 -10.33
C ASP A 595 31.72 27.50 -9.27
N PHE A 596 32.77 27.42 -8.47
CA PHE A 596 32.95 26.38 -7.47
C PHE A 596 32.84 27.06 -6.11
N ILE A 597 31.63 27.03 -5.57
CA ILE A 597 31.22 27.82 -4.42
C ILE A 597 30.77 26.89 -3.30
N ASN A 598 31.29 27.09 -2.09
CA ASN A 598 30.76 26.45 -0.90
C ASN A 598 30.80 24.91 -0.90
N ASN A 599 31.80 24.33 -1.57
CA ASN A 599 31.98 22.87 -1.64
C ASN A 599 33.02 22.38 -0.62
N ILE A 600 32.90 21.12 -0.18
CA ILE A 600 33.96 20.41 0.55
C ILE A 600 34.77 19.57 -0.43
N VAL A 601 36.09 19.65 -0.36
CA VAL A 601 36.99 18.74 -1.08
C VAL A 601 37.98 18.12 -0.10
N ALA A 602 37.72 16.86 0.28
CA ALA A 602 38.45 16.17 1.33
C ALA A 602 38.97 14.79 0.90
N TYR A 603 40.08 14.37 1.52
CA TYR A 603 40.61 13.00 1.47
C TYR A 603 40.84 12.43 0.06
N THR A 604 41.11 13.27 -0.95
CA THR A 604 41.42 12.79 -2.30
C THR A 604 42.61 11.82 -2.28
N GLY A 605 42.43 10.59 -2.79
CA GLY A 605 43.42 9.52 -2.70
C GLY A 605 44.61 9.62 -3.68
N GLY A 606 44.39 10.19 -4.87
CA GLY A 606 45.38 10.24 -5.95
C GLY A 606 45.09 11.30 -7.02
N GLY A 607 46.12 11.70 -7.79
CA GLY A 607 45.97 12.62 -8.93
C GLY A 607 45.83 14.11 -8.60
N GLY A 608 45.81 14.49 -7.31
CA GLY A 608 45.53 15.87 -6.86
C GLY A 608 44.06 16.24 -7.02
N ALA A 609 43.46 17.00 -6.10
CA ALA A 609 42.02 17.24 -6.07
C ALA A 609 41.49 17.83 -7.40
N LEU A 610 41.88 19.07 -7.74
CA LEU A 610 41.51 19.70 -9.01
C LEU A 610 42.68 19.78 -10.00
N TYR A 611 42.39 19.55 -11.29
CA TYR A 611 43.38 19.73 -12.36
C TYR A 611 42.82 20.48 -13.57
N ALA A 612 43.47 21.58 -13.96
CA ALA A 612 43.17 22.30 -15.20
C ALA A 612 44.17 21.98 -16.32
N ALA A 613 43.70 21.38 -17.40
CA ALA A 613 44.52 21.04 -18.58
C ALA A 613 44.93 22.26 -19.42
N ASP A 614 44.21 23.38 -19.29
CA ASP A 614 44.41 24.57 -20.10
C ASP A 614 44.16 25.87 -19.32
N ALA A 615 44.62 26.99 -19.89
CA ALA A 615 44.55 28.29 -19.24
C ALA A 615 43.13 28.90 -19.23
N ALA A 616 42.24 28.51 -20.14
CA ALA A 616 40.87 29.04 -20.16
C ALA A 616 40.09 28.52 -18.96
N SER A 617 40.23 27.22 -18.65
CA SER A 617 39.66 26.59 -17.46
C SER A 617 40.04 27.34 -16.18
N ASN A 618 41.31 27.76 -16.02
CA ASN A 618 41.73 28.59 -14.88
C ASN A 618 41.20 30.04 -14.94
N THR A 619 41.11 30.65 -16.12
CA THR A 619 40.78 32.08 -16.26
C THR A 619 39.33 32.37 -15.90
N TYR A 620 38.44 31.43 -16.17
CA TYR A 620 36.99 31.62 -16.04
C TYR A 620 36.38 30.87 -14.86
N SER A 621 37.13 30.01 -14.18
CA SER A 621 36.63 29.37 -12.96
C SER A 621 36.80 30.28 -11.75
N ASN A 622 35.81 30.30 -10.87
CA ASN A 622 35.88 30.97 -9.58
C ASN A 622 35.84 29.94 -8.45
N PHE A 623 36.62 30.18 -7.39
CA PHE A 623 36.71 29.30 -6.23
C PHE A 623 36.48 30.13 -4.97
N LEU A 624 35.28 30.04 -4.40
CA LEU A 624 34.81 30.93 -3.33
C LEU A 624 34.27 30.10 -2.16
N TYR A 625 34.74 30.37 -0.94
CA TYR A 625 34.22 29.74 0.29
C TYR A 625 34.17 28.21 0.28
N ASN A 626 35.13 27.54 -0.35
CA ASN A 626 35.24 26.08 -0.30
C ASN A 626 36.17 25.65 0.83
N ASP A 627 35.96 24.44 1.34
CA ASP A 627 36.89 23.76 2.23
C ASP A 627 37.82 22.81 1.46
N TRP A 628 39.07 22.73 1.92
CA TRP A 628 40.11 21.89 1.30
C TRP A 628 40.91 21.13 2.36
N TYR A 629 40.63 19.84 2.52
CA TYR A 629 41.23 19.04 3.59
C TYR A 629 41.94 17.77 3.11
N SER A 630 43.18 17.56 3.58
CA SER A 630 43.91 16.29 3.41
C SER A 630 43.95 15.67 1.99
N ASN A 631 44.10 16.48 0.94
CA ASN A 631 44.11 16.00 -0.45
C ASN A 631 45.50 15.54 -0.91
N ALA A 632 45.63 14.27 -1.31
CA ALA A 632 46.88 13.73 -1.83
C ALA A 632 47.22 14.34 -3.20
N GLY A 633 48.45 14.83 -3.35
CA GLY A 633 48.88 15.52 -4.58
C GLY A 633 48.54 17.01 -4.63
N GLY A 634 47.85 17.54 -3.61
CA GLY A 634 47.52 18.95 -3.45
C GLY A 634 46.10 19.32 -3.91
N ASN A 635 45.63 20.49 -3.48
CA ASN A 635 44.25 20.95 -3.68
C ASN A 635 43.95 21.36 -5.14
N ALA A 636 44.95 21.90 -5.85
CA ALA A 636 44.80 22.29 -7.25
C ALA A 636 46.14 22.19 -8.00
N SER A 637 46.09 21.83 -9.27
CA SER A 637 47.27 21.69 -10.12
C SER A 637 46.99 21.96 -11.61
N GLY A 638 48.01 21.80 -12.46
CA GLY A 638 47.94 22.14 -13.87
C GLY A 638 48.01 23.65 -14.10
N SER A 639 47.02 24.22 -14.79
CA SER A 639 46.93 25.66 -15.06
C SER A 639 46.26 26.45 -13.93
N PHE A 640 45.70 25.79 -12.90
CA PHE A 640 45.07 26.48 -11.78
C PHE A 640 46.07 27.26 -10.93
N THR A 641 45.70 28.48 -10.55
CA THR A 641 46.57 29.42 -9.84
C THR A 641 45.91 30.10 -8.63
N PHE A 642 44.73 29.64 -8.21
CA PHE A 642 44.01 30.21 -7.07
C PHE A 642 44.67 29.84 -5.73
N SER A 643 44.33 30.60 -4.69
CA SER A 643 44.80 30.36 -3.33
C SER A 643 43.66 29.87 -2.46
N THR A 644 43.88 28.73 -1.82
CA THR A 644 42.95 28.07 -0.88
C THR A 644 42.87 28.77 0.48
N SER A 645 43.50 29.96 0.63
CA SER A 645 43.48 30.76 1.86
C SER A 645 43.02 32.19 1.59
N SER A 646 42.26 32.38 0.52
CA SER A 646 41.74 33.67 0.07
C SER A 646 40.34 33.50 -0.50
N SER A 647 39.59 34.59 -0.65
CA SER A 647 38.21 34.56 -1.17
C SER A 647 37.26 33.65 -0.38
N GLY A 648 37.45 33.60 0.95
CA GLY A 648 36.62 32.81 1.87
C GLY A 648 36.97 31.33 1.95
N ASN A 649 37.88 30.80 1.11
CA ASN A 649 38.28 29.39 1.19
C ASN A 649 39.01 29.08 2.51
N ILE A 650 38.73 27.91 3.08
CA ILE A 650 39.31 27.40 4.33
C ILE A 650 39.94 26.01 4.12
N THR A 651 40.64 25.50 5.13
CA THR A 651 41.38 24.23 5.06
C THR A 651 41.24 23.44 6.35
N ASP A 652 40.04 23.48 6.92
CA ASP A 652 39.75 22.91 8.23
C ASP A 652 39.26 21.48 8.06
N GLN A 653 39.28 20.69 9.12
CA GLN A 653 38.80 19.33 9.04
C GLN A 653 37.27 19.37 8.95
N PRO A 654 36.63 18.67 7.98
CA PRO A 654 35.17 18.73 7.84
C PRO A 654 34.39 18.25 9.05
N MET A 655 34.96 17.33 9.84
CA MET A 655 34.27 16.72 10.98
C MET A 655 32.94 16.07 10.58
N PHE A 656 32.97 15.23 9.54
CA PHE A 656 31.81 14.41 9.18
C PHE A 656 31.41 13.50 10.35
N THR A 657 30.12 13.27 10.53
CA THR A 657 29.55 12.40 11.57
C THR A 657 30.05 10.95 11.42
N SER A 658 30.11 10.41 10.19
CA SER A 658 30.76 9.13 9.89
C SER A 658 31.47 9.17 8.53
N TYR A 659 32.73 8.75 8.50
CA TYR A 659 33.43 8.53 7.22
C TYR A 659 34.46 7.42 7.34
N THR A 660 34.35 6.43 6.45
CA THR A 660 35.34 5.39 6.22
C THR A 660 35.73 5.37 4.74
N SER A 661 36.98 4.96 4.47
CA SER A 661 37.46 4.87 3.09
C SER A 661 37.69 3.42 2.71
N ASP A 662 36.58 2.73 2.46
CA ASP A 662 36.54 1.30 2.15
C ASP A 662 35.74 0.95 0.88
N GLY A 663 35.19 1.95 0.20
CA GLY A 663 34.36 1.82 -1.00
C GLY A 663 32.89 1.49 -0.72
N ASP A 664 32.46 1.49 0.54
CA ASP A 664 31.08 1.24 0.94
C ASP A 664 30.48 2.49 1.60
N CYS A 665 29.87 3.35 0.79
CA CYS A 665 29.28 4.56 1.33
C CYS A 665 27.98 4.32 2.12
N SER A 666 27.42 3.11 2.15
CA SER A 666 26.21 2.83 2.95
C SER A 666 26.44 2.99 4.47
N ASN A 667 27.70 3.01 4.89
CA ASN A 667 28.12 3.23 6.28
C ASN A 667 28.72 4.64 6.53
N ASP A 668 28.70 5.50 5.52
CA ASP A 668 29.19 6.88 5.58
C ASP A 668 28.04 7.86 5.79
N ALA A 669 28.27 8.91 6.58
CA ALA A 669 27.34 10.00 6.80
C ALA A 669 28.09 11.33 6.64
N PHE A 670 27.73 12.09 5.62
CA PHE A 670 28.46 13.30 5.22
C PHE A 670 27.88 14.59 5.79
N THR A 671 26.98 14.48 6.78
CA THR A 671 26.57 15.60 7.63
C THR A 671 27.74 16.05 8.50
N LEU A 672 27.75 17.32 8.87
CA LEU A 672 28.80 17.92 9.69
C LEU A 672 28.42 17.73 11.17
N SER A 673 29.37 17.33 12.04
CA SER A 673 29.11 17.37 13.49
C SER A 673 28.94 18.81 13.95
N SER A 674 28.17 19.05 15.02
CA SER A 674 28.00 20.34 15.72
C SER A 674 29.32 21.09 16.01
N SER A 675 30.42 20.36 16.22
CA SER A 675 31.75 20.95 16.44
C SER A 675 32.49 21.43 15.18
N SER A 676 31.89 21.27 13.99
CA SER A 676 32.53 21.60 12.73
C SER A 676 32.62 23.10 12.51
N THR A 677 33.80 23.58 12.13
CA THR A 677 33.99 24.99 11.75
C THR A 677 33.46 25.31 10.35
N LEU A 678 32.91 24.32 9.65
CA LEU A 678 32.30 24.48 8.33
C LEU A 678 30.83 24.94 8.42
N ILE A 679 30.23 24.81 9.60
CA ILE A 679 28.90 25.35 9.91
C ILE A 679 28.96 26.89 9.83
N ASP A 680 27.98 27.51 9.20
CA ASP A 680 27.84 28.97 9.04
C ASP A 680 28.99 29.66 8.28
N ALA A 681 29.84 28.88 7.61
CA ALA A 681 31.12 29.34 7.09
C ALA A 681 31.10 29.71 5.59
N GLY A 682 30.00 29.42 4.88
CA GLY A 682 29.90 29.45 3.43
C GLY A 682 29.69 30.80 2.76
N TYR A 683 29.15 30.84 1.55
CA TYR A 683 29.09 32.13 0.83
C TYR A 683 28.10 33.11 1.51
N PRO A 684 28.47 34.36 1.88
CA PRO A 684 27.64 35.23 2.73
C PRO A 684 26.26 35.65 2.20
N THR A 685 25.93 35.34 0.95
CA THR A 685 24.60 35.61 0.38
C THR A 685 23.85 34.34 0.02
N LEU A 686 24.49 33.17 0.18
CA LEU A 686 23.79 31.90 0.23
C LEU A 686 23.41 31.72 1.70
N LEU A 687 22.13 31.46 1.92
CA LEU A 687 21.59 31.25 3.25
C LEU A 687 21.07 29.83 3.32
N ASP A 688 21.16 29.25 4.51
CA ASP A 688 20.44 28.03 4.83
C ASP A 688 18.96 28.34 5.05
N VAL A 689 18.17 27.30 5.25
CA VAL A 689 16.69 27.39 5.35
C VAL A 689 16.27 28.27 6.53
N ASP A 690 17.00 28.20 7.65
CA ASP A 690 16.86 29.00 8.86
C ASP A 690 17.24 30.48 8.66
N GLY A 691 17.85 30.82 7.53
CA GLY A 691 18.33 32.15 7.19
C GLY A 691 19.70 32.50 7.78
N SER A 692 20.38 31.56 8.42
CA SER A 692 21.80 31.65 8.76
C SER A 692 22.65 31.58 7.48
N ARG A 693 23.97 31.72 7.64
CA ARG A 693 24.86 31.77 6.48
C ARG A 693 25.12 30.34 6.04
N SER A 694 25.12 30.09 4.73
CA SER A 694 25.13 28.71 4.29
C SER A 694 26.31 27.87 4.80
N ASP A 695 26.05 26.65 5.27
CA ASP A 695 27.06 25.64 5.59
C ASP A 695 27.88 25.24 4.36
N ILE A 696 29.16 24.94 4.53
CA ILE A 696 29.99 24.45 3.42
C ILE A 696 29.72 22.95 3.23
N GLY A 697 29.21 22.53 2.07
CA GLY A 697 29.04 21.11 1.70
C GLY A 697 27.65 20.75 1.20
N ALA A 698 27.42 19.45 0.98
CA ALA A 698 26.21 18.86 0.41
C ALA A 698 24.90 19.19 1.15
N TYR A 699 24.98 19.54 2.43
CA TYR A 699 23.82 19.82 3.28
C TYR A 699 23.66 21.32 3.59
N GLY A 700 24.43 22.18 2.90
CA GLY A 700 24.25 23.63 2.98
C GLY A 700 23.30 24.15 1.91
N GLY A 701 22.70 25.29 2.19
CA GLY A 701 21.95 26.19 1.31
C GLY A 701 20.45 26.04 1.44
N ALA A 702 19.72 26.98 0.84
CA ALA A 702 18.26 27.00 0.83
C ALA A 702 17.61 25.80 0.11
N SER A 703 18.41 24.95 -0.55
CA SER A 703 17.97 23.72 -1.21
C SER A 703 18.43 22.45 -0.50
N ALA A 704 19.03 22.57 0.71
CA ALA A 704 19.39 21.42 1.52
C ALA A 704 18.14 20.68 2.00
N ASP A 705 18.24 19.36 2.14
CA ASP A 705 17.15 18.55 2.68
C ASP A 705 16.94 18.87 4.17
N ILE A 706 15.68 19.14 4.52
CA ILE A 706 15.22 19.46 5.87
C ILE A 706 14.64 18.18 6.46
N PHE A 707 15.25 17.63 7.50
CA PHE A 707 14.77 16.41 8.15
C PHE A 707 15.03 16.44 9.66
N ASP A 708 14.14 15.80 10.42
CA ASP A 708 14.23 15.65 11.87
C ASP A 708 14.92 14.31 12.12
N ALA A 709 16.19 14.38 12.50
CA ALA A 709 17.11 13.25 12.47
C ALA A 709 17.05 12.40 13.75
N ASP A 710 16.67 12.99 14.88
CA ASP A 710 16.56 12.33 16.19
C ASP A 710 15.11 12.25 16.73
N GLY A 711 14.15 12.87 16.05
CA GLY A 711 12.72 12.76 16.29
C GLY A 711 12.17 13.72 17.34
N ASP A 712 12.85 14.82 17.61
CA ASP A 712 12.51 15.78 18.67
C ASP A 712 11.50 16.86 18.22
N GLY A 713 11.18 16.90 16.93
CA GLY A 713 10.26 17.84 16.30
C GLY A 713 10.92 19.11 15.77
N TYR A 714 12.24 19.23 15.85
CA TYR A 714 13.06 20.25 15.23
C TYR A 714 13.85 19.63 14.08
N TYR A 715 13.96 20.37 12.99
CA TYR A 715 14.69 19.88 11.82
C TYR A 715 16.18 20.17 11.98
N ASN A 716 17.03 19.41 11.29
CA ASN A 716 18.49 19.61 11.16
C ASN A 716 18.93 21.05 10.81
N THR A 717 18.01 21.90 10.37
CA THR A 717 18.26 23.32 10.09
C THR A 717 18.05 24.24 11.29
N ASP A 718 17.29 23.81 12.29
CA ASP A 718 17.01 24.55 13.52
C ASP A 718 17.75 23.93 14.72
N ASP A 719 18.00 22.61 14.68
CA ASP A 719 18.67 21.85 15.73
C ASP A 719 20.21 21.90 15.62
N CYS A 720 20.87 22.25 16.73
CA CYS A 720 22.31 22.35 16.83
C CYS A 720 23.02 21.01 17.13
N ASP A 721 22.30 19.94 17.48
CA ASP A 721 22.80 18.56 17.52
C ASP A 721 21.72 17.56 17.08
N ASP A 722 21.63 17.37 15.76
CA ASP A 722 20.67 16.51 15.04
C ASP A 722 20.72 15.00 15.35
N ASN A 723 21.39 14.59 16.43
CA ASN A 723 21.42 13.20 16.89
C ASN A 723 21.02 13.06 18.37
N ASP A 724 20.67 14.15 19.05
CA ASP A 724 20.33 14.18 20.46
C ASP A 724 19.05 14.99 20.70
N ALA A 725 17.93 14.27 20.80
CA ALA A 725 16.59 14.84 20.99
C ALA A 725 16.39 15.65 22.30
N THR A 726 17.45 15.83 23.10
CA THR A 726 17.48 16.71 24.27
C THR A 726 18.12 18.08 23.99
N VAL A 727 18.73 18.27 22.83
CA VAL A 727 19.37 19.48 22.35
C VAL A 727 18.53 20.02 21.20
N TYR A 728 17.92 21.20 21.38
CA TYR A 728 17.08 21.83 20.35
C TYR A 728 16.72 23.27 20.69
N PRO A 729 16.24 24.08 19.72
CA PRO A 729 15.81 25.45 19.97
C PRO A 729 14.78 25.59 21.07
N GLY A 730 15.21 26.21 22.17
CA GLY A 730 14.38 26.44 23.34
C GLY A 730 14.27 25.24 24.28
N ALA A 731 15.14 24.23 24.17
CA ALA A 731 15.34 23.25 25.23
C ALA A 731 15.76 23.91 26.54
N THR A 732 15.74 23.16 27.64
CA THR A 732 16.20 23.66 28.94
C THR A 732 17.71 23.59 29.00
N GLU A 733 18.37 24.72 29.28
CA GLU A 733 19.83 24.78 29.43
C GLU A 733 20.28 24.20 30.78
N TYR A 734 21.34 23.41 30.76
CA TYR A 734 22.00 22.86 31.95
C TYR A 734 23.49 23.21 31.96
N CYS A 735 24.10 23.26 33.14
CA CYS A 735 25.53 23.51 33.34
C CYS A 735 26.37 22.26 33.00
N ASP A 736 26.26 21.73 31.77
CA ASP A 736 26.89 20.49 31.31
C ASP A 736 27.95 20.69 30.21
N ASN A 737 28.22 21.93 29.80
CA ASN A 737 29.09 22.34 28.69
C ASN A 737 28.55 22.04 27.28
N VAL A 738 27.26 21.78 27.14
CA VAL A 738 26.51 21.71 25.88
C VAL A 738 25.64 22.96 25.77
N ASP A 739 25.40 23.46 24.56
CA ASP A 739 24.38 24.48 24.30
C ASP A 739 23.07 23.72 24.05
N ASN A 740 22.33 23.37 25.12
CA ASN A 740 21.15 22.51 24.97
C ASN A 740 20.04 23.24 24.23
N ASN A 741 19.92 24.55 24.42
CA ASN A 741 18.79 25.34 23.91
C ASN A 741 19.04 25.97 22.52
N CYS A 742 20.23 25.75 21.95
CA CYS A 742 20.69 26.23 20.65
C CYS A 742 20.61 27.75 20.47
N ASP A 743 20.85 28.55 21.52
CA ASP A 743 20.84 30.02 21.45
C ASP A 743 22.22 30.65 21.19
N GLY A 744 23.26 29.82 21.15
CA GLY A 744 24.65 30.18 20.90
C GLY A 744 25.43 30.51 22.17
N THR A 745 24.87 30.31 23.37
CA THR A 745 25.56 30.48 24.65
C THR A 745 25.57 29.20 25.49
N VAL A 746 26.72 28.53 25.51
CA VAL A 746 26.97 27.39 26.41
C VAL A 746 26.97 27.82 27.87
N ASP A 747 26.21 27.13 28.72
CA ASP A 747 26.19 27.24 30.18
C ASP A 747 25.90 28.67 30.69
N GLU A 748 24.82 29.31 30.23
CA GLU A 748 24.55 30.68 30.65
C GLU A 748 24.11 30.80 32.13
N ASP A 749 24.21 32.01 32.71
CA ASP A 749 23.86 32.27 34.12
C ASP A 749 22.38 31.94 34.48
N SER A 750 21.52 31.70 33.48
CA SER A 750 20.13 31.27 33.62
C SER A 750 19.88 29.77 33.51
N ALA A 751 20.91 28.95 33.30
CA ALA A 751 20.78 27.49 33.24
C ALA A 751 20.01 26.95 34.46
N ALA A 752 19.19 25.92 34.24
CA ALA A 752 18.22 25.44 35.22
C ALA A 752 18.87 24.95 36.53
N ASP A 753 20.11 24.45 36.45
CA ASP A 753 20.93 23.99 37.57
C ASP A 753 22.07 24.96 37.94
N ALA A 754 22.06 26.21 37.42
CA ALA A 754 23.03 27.23 37.79
C ALA A 754 23.02 27.51 39.30
N SER A 755 24.21 27.41 39.91
CA SER A 755 24.37 27.59 41.34
C SER A 755 24.29 29.07 41.75
N THR A 756 23.76 29.33 42.94
CA THR A 756 23.81 30.67 43.55
C THR A 756 25.07 30.81 44.39
N TRP A 757 25.84 31.86 44.12
CA TRP A 757 27.08 32.22 44.82
C TRP A 757 26.89 33.49 45.64
N TYR A 758 27.67 33.62 46.73
CA TYR A 758 27.51 34.66 47.76
C TYR A 758 28.81 35.41 47.99
N VAL A 759 28.76 36.74 48.11
CA VAL A 759 29.97 37.57 48.23
C VAL A 759 30.73 37.26 49.53
N ASP A 760 32.05 37.10 49.46
CA ASP A 760 32.95 36.97 50.61
C ASP A 760 33.82 38.25 50.67
N SER A 761 33.39 39.22 51.47
CA SER A 761 33.96 40.58 51.44
C SER A 761 35.24 40.70 52.24
N ASP A 762 35.41 39.90 53.29
CA ASP A 762 36.55 39.98 54.21
C ASP A 762 37.59 38.85 54.01
N GLY A 763 37.26 37.85 53.19
CA GLY A 763 38.14 36.85 52.63
C GLY A 763 38.40 35.66 53.54
N ASP A 764 37.47 35.32 54.42
CA ASP A 764 37.58 34.19 55.34
C ASP A 764 37.03 32.85 54.79
N GLY A 765 36.39 32.91 53.61
CA GLY A 765 35.82 31.76 52.90
C GLY A 765 34.33 31.52 53.14
N TYR A 766 33.67 32.38 53.93
CA TYR A 766 32.23 32.37 54.13
C TYR A 766 31.56 33.53 53.39
N GLY A 767 30.43 33.26 52.76
CA GLY A 767 29.74 34.25 51.93
C GLY A 767 28.56 34.87 52.63
N SER A 768 28.18 36.09 52.25
CA SER A 768 27.02 36.81 52.77
C SER A 768 25.83 36.77 51.80
N PRO A 769 24.59 36.51 52.27
CA PRO A 769 23.39 36.63 51.44
C PRO A 769 23.07 38.07 51.06
N ALA A 770 23.80 39.06 51.59
CA ALA A 770 23.60 40.47 51.28
C ALA A 770 23.88 40.83 49.81
N ALA A 771 24.68 40.03 49.11
CA ALA A 771 24.85 40.11 47.66
C ALA A 771 25.12 38.74 47.05
N THR A 772 24.32 38.39 46.03
CA THR A 772 24.37 37.10 45.35
C THR A 772 24.63 37.25 43.86
N ALA A 773 25.12 36.19 43.23
CA ALA A 773 25.22 36.04 41.78
C ALA A 773 24.89 34.58 41.41
N THR A 774 24.09 34.37 40.36
CA THR A 774 23.82 33.04 39.81
C THR A 774 24.75 32.81 38.63
N ALA A 775 25.42 31.66 38.60
CA ALA A 775 26.32 31.25 37.54
C ALA A 775 26.67 29.76 37.69
N CYS A 776 27.00 29.07 36.59
CA CYS A 776 27.51 27.69 36.66
C CYS A 776 28.83 27.59 37.43
N ASP A 777 29.70 28.60 37.31
CA ASP A 777 30.97 28.70 38.02
C ASP A 777 31.02 29.86 39.02
N ALA A 778 31.78 29.69 40.11
CA ALA A 778 31.94 30.70 41.15
C ALA A 778 32.51 32.04 40.63
N PRO A 779 31.75 33.14 40.67
CA PRO A 779 32.26 34.45 40.31
C PRO A 779 33.38 34.89 41.25
N ASN A 780 34.37 35.62 40.73
CA ASN A 780 35.52 36.03 41.54
C ASN A 780 35.10 36.92 42.73
N GLY A 781 35.43 36.48 43.96
CA GLY A 781 35.03 37.13 45.20
C GLY A 781 33.70 36.61 45.78
N TYR A 782 33.17 35.52 45.23
CA TYR A 782 31.99 34.83 45.75
C TYR A 782 32.33 33.38 46.11
N VAL A 783 31.61 32.83 47.07
CA VAL A 783 31.72 31.44 47.56
C VAL A 783 30.33 30.81 47.64
N GLY A 784 30.24 29.47 47.63
CA GLY A 784 28.96 28.75 47.51
C GLY A 784 28.14 28.66 48.79
N ASN A 785 28.49 29.41 49.85
CA ASN A 785 27.80 29.36 51.15
C ASN A 785 27.36 30.75 51.61
N THR A 786 26.33 30.83 52.48
CA THR A 786 25.73 32.10 52.99
C THR A 786 26.07 32.40 54.43
N ASN A 787 27.05 31.70 54.99
CA ASN A 787 27.02 31.46 56.43
C ASN A 787 27.73 32.56 57.23
N ASP A 788 28.13 33.67 56.60
CA ASP A 788 28.80 34.76 57.31
C ASP A 788 27.80 35.71 58.00
N CYS A 789 27.78 35.71 59.34
CA CYS A 789 26.92 36.60 60.12
C CYS A 789 27.49 38.02 60.33
N ASP A 790 28.79 38.23 60.08
CA ASP A 790 29.42 39.55 60.05
C ASP A 790 30.56 39.58 59.00
N ASP A 791 30.16 39.75 57.73
CA ASP A 791 31.00 39.89 56.51
C ASP A 791 31.95 41.11 56.50
N SER A 792 32.23 41.64 57.69
CA SER A 792 33.24 42.67 57.94
C SER A 792 34.30 42.24 58.96
N ALA A 793 34.19 41.05 59.55
CA ALA A 793 35.03 40.56 60.65
C ALA A 793 35.36 39.05 60.59
N SER A 794 36.49 38.72 59.97
CA SER A 794 37.05 37.35 59.83
C SER A 794 37.39 36.56 61.11
N SER A 795 36.96 37.01 62.28
CA SER A 795 36.98 36.25 63.55
C SER A 795 35.59 35.88 64.05
N VAL A 796 34.54 36.26 63.31
CA VAL A 796 33.14 36.00 63.61
C VAL A 796 32.60 35.28 62.39
N PHE A 797 32.69 33.96 62.44
CA PHE A 797 32.32 33.09 61.33
C PHE A 797 31.93 31.71 61.89
N PRO A 798 31.14 30.93 61.14
CA PRO A 798 30.76 29.58 61.53
C PRO A 798 31.93 28.69 61.93
N GLY A 799 31.98 28.31 63.21
CA GLY A 799 33.03 27.47 63.79
C GLY A 799 34.17 28.21 64.50
N ALA A 800 34.00 29.50 64.80
CA ALA A 800 34.80 30.16 65.84
C ALA A 800 34.57 29.49 67.22
N THR A 801 35.35 29.83 68.26
CA THR A 801 35.22 29.19 69.59
C THR A 801 34.52 30.11 70.60
N GLU A 802 33.44 29.63 71.22
CA GLU A 802 32.59 30.36 72.18
C GLU A 802 33.14 30.48 73.63
N VAL A 803 32.58 31.43 74.40
CA VAL A 803 32.84 31.65 75.84
C VAL A 803 31.50 31.73 76.63
N PRO A 804 31.09 30.71 77.41
CA PRO A 804 29.73 30.64 77.97
C PRO A 804 29.30 31.76 78.93
N TYR A 805 28.05 32.22 78.74
CA TYR A 805 27.29 33.21 79.51
C TYR A 805 27.81 34.68 79.49
N ASP A 806 28.60 35.09 78.48
CA ASP A 806 29.22 36.43 78.39
C ASP A 806 28.52 37.44 77.44
N GLY A 807 27.66 36.96 76.55
CA GLY A 807 26.71 37.71 75.72
C GLY A 807 27.19 38.13 74.33
N VAL A 808 28.23 37.50 73.77
CA VAL A 808 28.69 37.71 72.39
C VAL A 808 28.70 36.37 71.65
N ASP A 809 28.05 36.31 70.48
CA ASP A 809 28.03 35.19 69.55
C ASP A 809 29.25 35.25 68.63
N GLN A 810 30.21 34.33 68.78
CA GLN A 810 31.45 34.34 67.99
C GLN A 810 31.40 33.44 66.77
N ASP A 811 30.69 32.33 66.84
CA ASP A 811 30.61 31.35 65.77
C ASP A 811 29.34 31.49 64.93
N CYS A 812 28.67 32.65 65.03
CA CYS A 812 27.54 33.01 64.21
C CYS A 812 26.34 32.09 64.36
N ASP A 813 26.24 31.37 65.47
CA ASP A 813 25.14 30.42 65.73
C ASP A 813 23.89 31.12 66.29
N GLY A 814 24.00 32.42 66.58
CA GLY A 814 22.94 33.29 67.08
C GLY A 814 22.92 33.44 68.60
N PHE A 815 23.78 32.75 69.34
CA PHE A 815 23.69 32.59 70.78
C PHE A 815 25.05 32.79 71.47
N ASP A 816 25.02 32.81 72.79
CA ASP A 816 26.21 32.79 73.64
C ASP A 816 26.05 31.55 74.51
N LEU A 817 27.02 30.62 74.50
CA LEU A 817 26.87 29.28 75.08
C LEU A 817 26.16 29.26 76.45
N THR A 818 24.92 28.77 76.48
CA THR A 818 24.02 28.73 77.66
C THR A 818 23.67 27.34 78.19
N ASP A 819 24.03 26.30 77.43
CA ASP A 819 23.89 24.87 77.74
C ASP A 819 25.29 24.28 78.08
N VAL A 820 25.41 23.54 79.19
CA VAL A 820 26.72 23.15 79.77
C VAL A 820 27.07 21.68 79.62
N ASP A 821 26.12 20.77 79.75
CA ASP A 821 26.35 19.35 79.47
C ASP A 821 26.26 19.05 77.96
N GLY A 822 25.78 20.01 77.18
CA GLY A 822 25.91 20.03 75.73
C GLY A 822 24.75 19.36 75.01
N ASP A 823 23.58 19.25 75.65
CA ASP A 823 22.38 18.66 75.07
C ASP A 823 21.49 19.64 74.30
N SER A 824 21.92 20.90 74.26
CA SER A 824 21.33 22.04 73.58
C SER A 824 20.12 22.66 74.26
N PHE A 825 19.79 22.25 75.49
CA PHE A 825 18.70 22.85 76.24
C PHE A 825 19.24 23.71 77.37
N ASP A 826 18.91 24.99 77.31
CA ASP A 826 19.30 25.90 78.37
C ASP A 826 18.71 25.45 79.71
N SER A 827 19.58 25.39 80.70
CA SER A 827 19.25 25.23 82.11
C SER A 827 17.98 25.96 82.55
N ASP A 828 17.08 25.28 83.27
CA ASP A 828 15.94 25.94 83.94
C ASP A 828 16.38 27.06 84.89
N VAL A 829 17.64 27.04 85.34
CA VAL A 829 18.27 27.99 86.26
C VAL A 829 18.48 29.37 85.62
N VAL A 830 18.73 29.45 84.31
CA VAL A 830 18.78 30.72 83.55
C VAL A 830 17.45 31.08 82.88
N GLY A 831 16.42 30.24 83.09
CA GLY A 831 15.08 30.41 82.55
C GLY A 831 14.81 29.60 81.28
N GLY A 832 15.68 28.63 80.97
CA GLY A 832 15.46 27.66 79.92
C GLY A 832 14.53 26.52 80.38
N THR A 833 14.43 25.49 79.56
CA THR A 833 13.40 24.46 79.70
C THR A 833 13.95 23.16 80.26
N ASP A 834 15.28 23.02 80.35
CA ASP A 834 15.92 21.77 80.78
C ASP A 834 15.57 21.37 82.22
N CYS A 835 14.97 20.17 82.36
CA CYS A 835 14.56 19.66 83.65
C CYS A 835 15.67 18.91 84.42
N ASP A 836 16.83 18.60 83.79
CA ASP A 836 18.04 18.09 84.47
C ASP A 836 19.39 18.42 83.77
N ASP A 837 19.82 19.69 83.82
CA ASP A 837 21.04 20.34 83.22
C ASP A 837 22.41 19.87 83.78
N ASP A 838 22.47 18.66 84.32
CA ASP A 838 23.70 17.93 84.65
C ASP A 838 23.75 16.55 83.94
N ASP A 839 22.73 16.19 83.15
CA ASP A 839 22.55 14.91 82.45
C ASP A 839 22.07 15.13 81.01
N GLU A 840 23.01 15.05 80.07
CA GLU A 840 22.82 15.25 78.61
C GLU A 840 21.74 14.38 77.91
N TYR A 841 20.98 13.55 78.65
CA TYR A 841 19.93 12.66 78.15
C TYR A 841 18.52 12.96 78.71
N VAL A 842 18.36 13.98 79.58
CA VAL A 842 17.06 14.34 80.18
C VAL A 842 16.85 15.83 80.05
N TYR A 843 16.17 16.22 78.98
CA TYR A 843 15.97 17.60 78.58
C TYR A 843 14.71 17.73 77.71
N PRO A 844 14.12 18.91 77.52
CA PRO A 844 12.97 19.14 76.68
C PRO A 844 13.16 18.63 75.26
N GLY A 845 12.43 17.60 74.84
CA GLY A 845 12.70 17.01 73.52
C GLY A 845 13.92 16.09 73.49
N ALA A 846 14.44 15.65 74.64
CA ALA A 846 15.21 14.42 74.71
C ALA A 846 14.39 13.30 74.08
N THR A 847 15.06 12.33 73.49
CA THR A 847 14.32 11.21 72.90
C THR A 847 13.69 10.42 74.02
N GLU A 848 12.36 10.41 74.03
CA GLU A 848 11.60 9.59 74.94
C GLU A 848 11.94 8.12 74.71
N ILE A 849 12.28 7.40 75.77
CA ILE A 849 12.49 5.96 75.73
C ILE A 849 11.14 5.32 75.98
N TRP A 850 10.39 5.16 74.90
CA TRP A 850 9.02 4.68 74.94
C TRP A 850 8.85 3.37 75.71
N TYR A 851 7.80 3.35 76.54
CA TYR A 851 7.34 2.26 77.38
C TYR A 851 8.25 1.93 78.59
N ASP A 852 9.15 2.82 79.00
CA ASP A 852 10.06 2.64 80.15
C ASP A 852 9.60 3.34 81.46
N GLY A 853 8.65 4.27 81.35
CA GLY A 853 7.97 4.96 82.44
C GLY A 853 8.65 6.23 82.97
N ILE A 854 9.62 6.80 82.26
CA ILE A 854 10.31 8.07 82.61
C ILE A 854 10.08 9.07 81.46
N ASP A 855 9.72 10.32 81.78
CA ASP A 855 9.55 11.44 80.84
C ASP A 855 10.90 12.11 80.57
N GLN A 856 11.69 11.56 79.64
CA GLN A 856 13.01 12.08 79.30
C GLN A 856 12.90 13.46 78.67
N ASN A 857 11.83 13.67 77.91
CA ASN A 857 11.64 14.86 77.09
C ASN A 857 10.98 16.03 77.84
N CYS A 858 10.74 15.87 79.15
CA CYS A 858 10.17 16.85 80.08
C CYS A 858 8.82 17.49 79.63
N ASN A 859 8.09 16.88 78.69
CA ASN A 859 6.94 17.51 78.02
C ASN A 859 5.58 17.15 78.65
N GLY A 860 5.53 16.07 79.44
CA GLY A 860 4.34 15.58 80.15
C GLY A 860 3.33 14.78 79.32
N ASP A 861 3.70 14.33 78.12
CA ASP A 861 2.90 13.46 77.24
C ASP A 861 2.95 11.97 77.68
N SER A 862 2.17 11.12 77.01
CA SER A 862 2.02 9.72 77.40
C SER A 862 3.14 8.87 76.80
N ASP A 863 3.91 8.17 77.65
CA ASP A 863 4.98 7.20 77.30
C ASP A 863 4.50 5.96 76.48
N PHE A 864 3.29 5.98 75.92
CA PHE A 864 2.70 4.88 75.13
C PHE A 864 2.15 5.32 73.76
N ASP A 865 2.46 6.55 73.35
CA ASP A 865 2.05 7.20 72.09
C ASP A 865 3.34 7.69 71.40
N ALA A 866 4.04 6.77 70.74
CA ALA A 866 5.44 6.98 70.37
C ALA A 866 5.64 7.84 69.12
N ASP A 867 4.62 7.96 68.27
CA ASP A 867 4.63 8.83 67.11
C ASP A 867 3.86 10.14 67.31
N ALA A 868 3.18 10.30 68.45
CA ALA A 868 2.49 11.51 68.87
C ALA A 868 1.28 11.90 67.98
N ASP A 869 0.58 10.91 67.43
CA ASP A 869 -0.68 11.11 66.70
C ASP A 869 -1.90 11.26 67.64
N THR A 870 -1.68 11.13 68.96
CA THR A 870 -2.64 11.15 70.08
C THR A 870 -3.41 9.85 70.34
N TYR A 871 -3.09 8.77 69.63
CA TYR A 871 -3.68 7.45 69.75
C TYR A 871 -2.63 6.44 70.23
N ASP A 872 -2.76 5.96 71.46
CA ASP A 872 -1.85 4.95 71.98
C ASP A 872 -1.77 3.69 71.07
N SER A 873 -0.58 3.08 71.00
CA SER A 873 -0.31 1.80 70.34
C SER A 873 -1.37 0.70 70.58
N ALA A 874 -1.83 0.04 69.50
CA ALA A 874 -2.71 -1.13 69.60
C ALA A 874 -2.09 -2.30 70.37
N SER A 875 -0.76 -2.44 70.35
CA SER A 875 -0.02 -3.47 71.11
C SER A 875 -0.11 -3.28 72.63
N TYR A 876 -0.36 -2.05 73.08
CA TYR A 876 -0.54 -1.68 74.48
C TYR A 876 -2.00 -1.33 74.83
N GLY A 877 -2.93 -1.61 73.90
CA GLY A 877 -4.37 -1.57 74.12
C GLY A 877 -5.10 -0.35 73.55
N GLY A 878 -4.43 0.49 72.76
CA GLY A 878 -5.06 1.55 71.97
C GLY A 878 -5.47 1.08 70.57
N THR A 879 -5.48 1.98 69.58
CA THR A 879 -6.10 1.74 68.26
C THR A 879 -5.19 1.98 67.07
N ASP A 880 -4.02 2.57 67.26
CA ASP A 880 -3.06 2.79 66.19
C ASP A 880 -2.28 1.49 65.85
N CYS A 881 -2.17 1.20 64.55
CA CYS A 881 -1.60 -0.02 64.01
C CYS A 881 -0.08 0.07 63.76
N ASP A 882 0.50 1.27 63.66
CA ASP A 882 1.95 1.49 63.59
C ASP A 882 2.39 2.73 64.37
N ASP A 883 2.57 2.54 65.69
CA ASP A 883 2.94 3.54 66.70
C ASP A 883 4.34 4.18 66.53
N ASN A 884 4.91 4.08 65.33
CA ASN A 884 6.12 4.78 64.92
C ASN A 884 5.87 5.70 63.72
N ARG A 885 4.63 5.82 63.25
CA ARG A 885 4.25 6.52 62.03
C ARG A 885 3.04 7.42 62.27
N PRO A 886 3.26 8.73 62.44
CA PRO A 886 2.18 9.67 62.77
C PRO A 886 1.22 9.94 61.60
N ASP A 887 1.54 9.43 60.40
CA ASP A 887 0.68 9.40 59.23
C ASP A 887 -0.11 8.10 59.12
N VAL A 888 0.24 7.08 59.91
CA VAL A 888 -0.44 5.79 59.98
C VAL A 888 -1.30 5.77 61.22
N TYR A 889 -2.60 6.01 61.06
CA TYR A 889 -3.52 5.99 62.18
C TYR A 889 -4.97 5.84 61.73
N PRO A 890 -5.87 5.41 62.63
CA PRO A 890 -7.29 5.30 62.31
C PRO A 890 -7.89 6.61 61.78
N GLY A 891 -8.07 6.68 60.46
CA GLY A 891 -8.63 7.84 59.75
C GLY A 891 -7.63 8.77 59.05
N ALA A 892 -6.38 8.36 58.84
CA ALA A 892 -5.45 9.04 57.94
C ALA A 892 -5.91 9.01 56.47
N THR A 893 -5.29 9.81 55.60
CA THR A 893 -5.55 9.79 54.13
C THR A 893 -4.56 8.84 53.46
N GLU A 894 -5.07 7.93 52.63
CA GLU A 894 -4.25 6.95 51.90
C GLU A 894 -3.39 7.59 50.80
N VAL A 895 -2.16 7.08 50.63
CA VAL A 895 -1.23 7.40 49.54
C VAL A 895 -0.90 6.12 48.79
N TRP A 896 -1.59 5.91 47.69
CA TRP A 896 -1.54 4.67 46.91
C TRP A 896 -0.16 4.33 46.33
N TYR A 897 0.11 3.04 46.25
CA TYR A 897 1.27 2.37 45.66
C TYR A 897 2.61 2.60 46.38
N ASP A 898 2.61 3.05 47.64
CA ASP A 898 3.83 3.26 48.44
C ASP A 898 4.20 2.08 49.37
N GLY A 899 3.33 1.07 49.43
CA GLY A 899 3.38 -0.18 50.17
C GLY A 899 2.83 -0.12 51.59
N VAL A 900 2.07 0.91 51.97
CA VAL A 900 1.67 1.17 53.36
C VAL A 900 0.16 1.42 53.48
N ASP A 901 -0.50 0.70 54.41
CA ASP A 901 -1.86 1.03 54.87
C ASP A 901 -1.82 2.22 55.85
N GLN A 902 -2.04 3.45 55.38
CA GLN A 902 -1.93 4.63 56.25
C GLN A 902 -3.13 4.79 57.17
N ASN A 903 -4.33 4.42 56.77
CA ASN A 903 -5.50 4.69 57.59
C ASN A 903 -5.80 3.58 58.63
N CYS A 904 -4.98 2.53 58.68
CA CYS A 904 -5.08 1.37 59.57
C CYS A 904 -6.38 0.55 59.42
N ASP A 905 -7.04 0.62 58.26
CA ASP A 905 -8.25 -0.16 57.99
C ASP A 905 -7.98 -1.54 57.37
N SER A 906 -6.70 -1.82 57.07
CA SER A 906 -6.21 -3.06 56.45
C SER A 906 -6.64 -3.27 54.99
N SER A 907 -7.01 -2.21 54.28
CA SER A 907 -7.19 -2.22 52.81
C SER A 907 -5.83 -2.29 52.11
N SER A 908 -5.82 -2.72 50.84
CA SER A 908 -4.57 -2.93 50.09
C SER A 908 -4.08 -1.62 49.50
N ASP A 909 -2.80 -1.28 49.66
CA ASP A 909 -2.22 -0.05 49.11
C ASP A 909 -2.04 -0.07 47.57
N TYR A 910 -2.23 -1.23 46.95
CA TYR A 910 -2.16 -1.38 45.49
C TYR A 910 -3.54 -1.39 44.82
N ASP A 911 -4.60 -1.02 45.54
CA ASP A 911 -6.01 -1.02 45.13
C ASP A 911 -6.56 0.42 45.24
N ALA A 912 -6.18 1.28 44.29
CA ALA A 912 -6.32 2.72 44.47
C ALA A 912 -7.73 3.26 44.26
N ASP A 913 -8.59 2.50 43.59
CA ASP A 913 -10.00 2.80 43.43
C ASP A 913 -10.90 2.07 44.44
N GLU A 914 -10.29 1.32 45.36
CA GLU A 914 -10.90 0.63 46.50
C GLU A 914 -11.93 -0.45 46.12
N ASP A 915 -11.72 -1.14 45.00
CA ASP A 915 -12.62 -2.19 44.52
C ASP A 915 -12.29 -3.60 45.06
N GLY A 916 -11.14 -3.73 45.71
CA GLY A 916 -10.65 -4.94 46.36
C GLY A 916 -9.58 -5.67 45.58
N TRP A 917 -9.10 -5.12 44.46
CA TRP A 917 -8.11 -5.74 43.59
C TRP A 917 -6.86 -4.91 43.43
N ASP A 918 -5.71 -5.59 43.43
CA ASP A 918 -4.43 -4.90 43.26
C ASP A 918 -4.16 -4.67 41.77
N SER A 919 -3.60 -3.51 41.45
CA SER A 919 -3.01 -3.09 40.18
C SER A 919 -2.15 -4.15 39.49
N ASP A 920 -2.42 -4.46 38.22
CA ASP A 920 -1.64 -5.38 37.39
C ASP A 920 -0.20 -4.89 37.18
N ALA A 921 -0.01 -3.57 37.09
CA ALA A 921 1.28 -2.90 36.98
C ALA A 921 2.21 -3.23 38.16
N TYR A 922 1.64 -3.58 39.32
CA TYR A 922 2.36 -3.96 40.54
C TYR A 922 2.22 -5.44 40.89
N GLY A 923 1.75 -6.26 39.94
CA GLY A 923 1.68 -7.71 40.07
C GLY A 923 0.37 -8.25 40.66
N GLY A 924 -0.65 -7.40 40.74
CA GLY A 924 -2.04 -7.78 40.93
C GLY A 924 -2.72 -8.20 39.63
N GLU A 925 -4.04 -8.14 39.59
CA GLU A 925 -4.86 -8.65 38.47
C GLU A 925 -5.81 -7.56 37.90
N ASP A 926 -5.80 -6.34 38.45
CA ASP A 926 -6.60 -5.20 37.99
C ASP A 926 -5.93 -4.46 36.82
N CYS A 927 -6.60 -4.36 35.68
CA CYS A 927 -6.06 -3.80 34.44
C CYS A 927 -6.23 -2.28 34.28
N ASP A 928 -7.06 -1.62 35.10
CA ASP A 928 -7.22 -0.16 35.15
C ASP A 928 -7.56 0.27 36.58
N ASP A 929 -6.54 0.25 37.44
CA ASP A 929 -6.62 0.48 38.89
C ASP A 929 -6.79 1.97 39.27
N LEU A 930 -7.35 2.75 38.34
CA LEU A 930 -7.97 4.06 38.61
C LEU A 930 -9.49 4.03 38.39
N ASN A 931 -10.04 2.87 38.04
CA ASN A 931 -11.40 2.63 37.64
C ASN A 931 -11.93 1.33 38.26
N ALA A 932 -12.63 1.47 39.41
CA ALA A 932 -13.21 0.39 40.21
C ALA A 932 -14.22 -0.54 39.50
N GLN A 933 -14.41 -0.37 38.20
CA GLN A 933 -15.19 -1.25 37.34
C GLN A 933 -14.32 -2.27 36.59
N ALA A 934 -13.02 -2.04 36.47
CA ALA A 934 -12.06 -2.80 35.68
C ALA A 934 -11.19 -3.72 36.54
N ASN A 935 -11.73 -4.85 36.97
CA ASN A 935 -11.03 -5.80 37.83
C ASN A 935 -11.42 -7.25 37.52
N PRO A 936 -10.70 -8.28 38.00
CA PRO A 936 -11.00 -9.68 37.63
C PRO A 936 -12.34 -10.25 38.10
N ASN A 937 -13.10 -9.53 38.96
CA ASN A 937 -14.48 -9.87 39.31
C ASN A 937 -15.49 -8.91 38.67
N GLY A 938 -15.02 -7.94 37.88
CA GLY A 938 -15.82 -7.07 37.07
C GLY A 938 -16.72 -7.92 36.18
N SER A 939 -17.95 -7.44 36.06
CA SER A 939 -18.88 -8.05 35.12
C SER A 939 -18.81 -7.16 33.92
N GLU A 940 -18.25 -7.69 32.84
CA GLU A 940 -18.28 -7.09 31.50
C GLU A 940 -19.61 -6.38 31.25
N VAL A 941 -19.51 -5.10 30.94
CA VAL A 941 -20.60 -4.25 30.50
C VAL A 941 -20.40 -4.03 29.00
N PRO A 942 -21.13 -4.75 28.16
CA PRO A 942 -20.85 -4.82 26.73
C PRO A 942 -20.80 -3.45 26.03
N TYR A 943 -19.84 -3.31 25.12
CA TYR A 943 -19.69 -2.22 24.14
C TYR A 943 -19.40 -0.84 24.73
N ASN A 944 -18.85 -0.77 25.94
CA ASN A 944 -18.58 0.50 26.60
C ASN A 944 -17.12 0.96 26.50
N GLY A 945 -16.25 0.14 25.89
CA GLY A 945 -14.83 0.37 25.66
C GLY A 945 -13.94 0.16 26.88
N ILE A 946 -14.44 -0.48 27.93
CA ILE A 946 -13.73 -0.83 29.16
C ILE A 946 -13.69 -2.35 29.22
N ASP A 947 -12.53 -2.91 29.55
CA ASP A 947 -12.36 -4.32 29.86
C ASP A 947 -12.63 -4.46 31.37
N GLU A 948 -13.88 -4.73 31.74
CA GLU A 948 -14.25 -4.77 33.15
C GLU A 948 -13.68 -5.97 33.87
N ASP A 949 -13.51 -7.11 33.20
CA ASP A 949 -13.04 -8.37 33.81
C ASP A 949 -11.55 -8.65 33.60
N CYS A 950 -10.86 -7.79 32.85
CA CYS A 950 -9.42 -7.82 32.60
C CYS A 950 -8.94 -9.12 31.95
N ALA A 951 -9.82 -9.88 31.30
CA ALA A 951 -9.49 -11.17 30.72
C ALA A 951 -9.27 -11.10 29.21
N ASP A 952 -10.16 -10.45 28.46
CA ASP A 952 -10.24 -10.58 26.99
C ASP A 952 -10.63 -9.28 26.24
N GLY A 953 -10.66 -8.11 26.92
CA GLY A 953 -11.16 -6.85 26.36
C GLY A 953 -12.68 -6.70 26.48
N ASP A 954 -13.22 -5.50 26.20
CA ASP A 954 -14.66 -5.19 26.23
C ASP A 954 -15.51 -6.25 25.51
N LEU A 955 -16.49 -6.83 26.20
CA LEU A 955 -17.33 -7.93 25.70
C LEU A 955 -18.15 -7.52 24.47
N THR A 956 -17.75 -8.04 23.31
CA THR A 956 -18.40 -7.79 22.02
C THR A 956 -19.40 -8.86 21.56
N ASP A 957 -19.40 -10.03 22.21
CA ASP A 957 -20.27 -11.20 21.97
C ASP A 957 -20.88 -11.63 23.31
N VAL A 958 -22.08 -11.13 23.62
CA VAL A 958 -22.68 -11.20 24.97
C VAL A 958 -23.31 -12.56 25.28
N ASP A 959 -23.86 -13.24 24.29
CA ASP A 959 -24.50 -14.54 24.46
C ASP A 959 -23.57 -15.74 24.17
N ALA A 960 -22.35 -15.46 23.70
CA ALA A 960 -21.25 -16.38 23.49
C ALA A 960 -21.52 -17.46 22.44
N ASP A 961 -22.26 -17.12 21.38
CA ASP A 961 -22.48 -17.99 20.24
C ASP A 961 -21.35 -17.96 19.19
N GLY A 962 -20.42 -17.00 19.33
CA GLY A 962 -19.25 -16.83 18.48
C GLY A 962 -19.40 -15.77 17.40
N TYR A 963 -20.46 -14.96 17.43
CA TYR A 963 -20.67 -13.81 16.55
C TYR A 963 -20.70 -12.52 17.40
N ASP A 964 -20.01 -11.47 16.92
CA ASP A 964 -20.03 -10.19 17.62
C ASP A 964 -21.33 -9.42 17.33
N ALA A 965 -21.79 -8.64 18.32
CA ALA A 965 -22.94 -7.77 18.22
C ALA A 965 -22.81 -6.73 17.10
N VAL A 966 -23.93 -6.38 16.46
CA VAL A 966 -23.99 -5.20 15.58
C VAL A 966 -23.53 -3.90 16.28
N ALA A 967 -23.73 -3.79 17.60
CA ALA A 967 -23.28 -2.63 18.39
C ALA A 967 -21.75 -2.50 18.48
N ALA A 968 -21.03 -3.63 18.43
CA ALA A 968 -19.56 -3.71 18.38
C ALA A 968 -19.01 -3.72 16.94
N GLY A 969 -19.89 -3.82 15.93
CA GLY A 969 -19.52 -3.87 14.51
C GLY A 969 -19.56 -5.26 13.88
N GLY A 970 -20.14 -6.26 14.55
CA GLY A 970 -20.38 -7.61 14.05
C GLY A 970 -21.75 -7.82 13.38
N GLU A 971 -22.16 -9.08 13.24
CA GLU A 971 -23.33 -9.52 12.43
C GLU A 971 -24.49 -10.08 13.27
N ASP A 972 -24.36 -10.18 14.60
CA ASP A 972 -25.43 -10.63 15.48
C ASP A 972 -26.49 -9.54 15.73
N CYS A 973 -27.73 -9.86 15.40
CA CYS A 973 -28.89 -8.98 15.49
C CYS A 973 -29.61 -9.00 16.84
N ASP A 974 -29.40 -10.02 17.69
CA ASP A 974 -29.90 -10.08 19.07
C ASP A 974 -28.89 -10.79 19.99
N ASP A 975 -27.79 -10.08 20.24
CA ASP A 975 -26.64 -10.49 21.06
C ASP A 975 -26.98 -10.86 22.53
N GLU A 976 -28.25 -10.82 22.95
CA GLU A 976 -28.70 -11.34 24.24
C GLU A 976 -29.27 -12.78 24.15
N ASP A 977 -29.37 -13.36 22.96
CA ASP A 977 -29.98 -14.66 22.69
C ASP A 977 -29.13 -15.50 21.73
N TYR A 978 -28.33 -16.42 22.29
CA TYR A 978 -27.45 -17.34 21.53
C TYR A 978 -28.16 -18.23 20.49
N THR A 979 -29.49 -18.17 20.43
CA THR A 979 -30.30 -18.83 19.40
C THR A 979 -30.72 -17.90 18.26
N VAL A 980 -30.26 -16.65 18.28
CA VAL A 980 -30.53 -15.60 17.31
C VAL A 980 -29.20 -15.13 16.75
N ASN A 981 -28.71 -15.76 15.69
CA ASN A 981 -27.46 -15.36 15.06
C ASN A 981 -27.35 -15.90 13.64
N PRO A 982 -26.43 -15.37 12.81
CA PRO A 982 -26.25 -15.79 11.42
C PRO A 982 -26.00 -17.30 11.21
N GLY A 983 -25.65 -18.04 12.26
CA GLY A 983 -25.40 -19.47 12.23
C GLY A 983 -26.59 -20.38 12.57
N ILE A 984 -27.75 -19.84 12.99
CA ILE A 984 -28.91 -20.63 13.42
C ILE A 984 -29.89 -20.92 12.27
N GLU A 985 -30.61 -22.05 12.39
CA GLU A 985 -31.73 -22.42 11.51
C GLU A 985 -33.03 -21.82 12.08
N GLU A 986 -33.74 -21.04 11.27
CA GLU A 986 -34.93 -20.25 11.65
C GLU A 986 -36.06 -21.10 12.25
N VAL A 987 -36.72 -20.57 13.28
CA VAL A 987 -37.87 -21.20 13.96
C VAL A 987 -39.10 -20.31 13.80
N TYR A 988 -39.74 -20.47 12.65
CA TYR A 988 -40.88 -19.63 12.27
C TYR A 988 -42.04 -19.58 13.28
N TYR A 989 -42.69 -18.41 13.32
CA TYR A 989 -43.84 -17.97 14.12
C TYR A 989 -43.62 -17.75 15.61
N ASP A 990 -42.38 -17.70 16.07
CA ASP A 990 -42.11 -17.40 17.46
C ASP A 990 -41.93 -15.90 17.75
N GLY A 991 -41.89 -15.10 16.67
CA GLY A 991 -41.82 -13.65 16.63
C GLY A 991 -40.41 -13.11 16.48
N VAL A 992 -39.41 -13.96 16.20
CA VAL A 992 -37.98 -13.65 16.24
C VAL A 992 -37.33 -14.02 14.90
N ASP A 993 -36.50 -13.13 14.35
CA ASP A 993 -35.63 -13.42 13.20
C ASP A 993 -34.37 -14.08 13.74
N GLY A 994 -34.41 -15.40 13.92
CA GLY A 994 -33.40 -16.20 14.61
C GLY A 994 -32.10 -16.40 13.83
N ASN A 995 -32.07 -16.15 12.52
CA ASN A 995 -30.84 -16.26 11.74
C ASN A 995 -30.27 -14.91 11.28
N CYS A 996 -30.85 -13.79 11.73
CA CYS A 996 -30.39 -12.43 11.46
C CYS A 996 -30.26 -12.09 9.95
N ASP A 997 -30.97 -12.79 9.08
CA ASP A 997 -30.93 -12.54 7.64
C ASP A 997 -31.89 -11.43 7.18
N GLY A 998 -32.76 -10.97 8.09
CA GLY A 998 -33.72 -9.90 7.86
C GLY A 998 -34.99 -10.34 7.13
N LEU A 999 -35.21 -11.65 6.97
CA LEU A 999 -36.46 -12.22 6.47
C LEU A 999 -37.55 -12.27 7.56
N SER A 1000 -38.80 -12.47 7.17
CA SER A 1000 -39.94 -12.43 8.12
C SER A 1000 -40.08 -13.76 8.84
N ASP A 1001 -40.09 -13.74 10.18
CA ASP A 1001 -40.39 -14.92 11.03
C ASP A 1001 -41.79 -15.53 10.76
N TYR A 1002 -42.69 -14.78 10.14
CA TYR A 1002 -44.02 -15.27 9.81
C TYR A 1002 -44.13 -15.85 8.40
N ASP A 1003 -43.01 -16.08 7.71
CA ASP A 1003 -42.92 -16.59 6.34
C ASP A 1003 -42.11 -17.90 6.32
N ALA A 1004 -42.70 -18.99 6.78
CA ALA A 1004 -41.97 -20.23 7.07
C ALA A 1004 -41.53 -21.04 5.86
N ASP A 1005 -42.14 -20.78 4.72
CA ASP A 1005 -41.77 -21.41 3.45
C ASP A 1005 -40.99 -20.48 2.50
N GLY A 1006 -40.79 -19.21 2.91
CA GLY A 1006 -39.91 -18.25 2.28
C GLY A 1006 -40.45 -17.70 0.97
N ASP A 1007 -41.77 -17.64 0.79
CA ASP A 1007 -42.41 -17.16 -0.42
C ASP A 1007 -42.65 -15.64 -0.45
N GLY A 1008 -42.37 -14.96 0.66
CA GLY A 1008 -42.45 -13.52 0.84
C GLY A 1008 -43.78 -13.02 1.41
N HIS A 1009 -44.69 -13.91 1.84
CA HIS A 1009 -45.97 -13.54 2.45
C HIS A 1009 -46.11 -14.10 3.86
N ASP A 1010 -46.34 -13.21 4.82
CA ASP A 1010 -46.61 -13.62 6.19
C ASP A 1010 -47.90 -14.46 6.32
N SER A 1011 -47.88 -15.39 7.27
CA SER A 1011 -49.01 -16.23 7.67
C SER A 1011 -50.26 -15.43 8.06
N ALA A 1012 -51.40 -15.80 7.48
CA ALA A 1012 -52.73 -15.29 7.78
C ALA A 1012 -53.16 -15.56 9.22
N ASP A 1013 -52.65 -16.63 9.85
CA ASP A 1013 -52.89 -16.91 11.27
C ASP A 1013 -52.28 -15.83 12.19
N TYR A 1014 -51.26 -15.11 11.70
CA TYR A 1014 -50.57 -14.01 12.39
C TYR A 1014 -50.87 -12.63 11.79
N GLY A 1015 -51.87 -12.53 10.93
CA GLY A 1015 -52.35 -11.25 10.37
C GLY A 1015 -51.68 -10.85 9.06
N GLY A 1016 -50.86 -11.73 8.50
CA GLY A 1016 -50.45 -11.70 7.11
C GLY A 1016 -51.56 -12.16 6.18
N THR A 1017 -51.18 -12.57 4.98
CA THR A 1017 -52.13 -12.91 3.91
C THR A 1017 -52.08 -14.38 3.49
N ASP A 1018 -51.08 -15.13 3.92
CA ASP A 1018 -50.92 -16.53 3.54
C ASP A 1018 -51.73 -17.53 4.40
N CYS A 1019 -52.65 -18.23 3.76
CA CYS A 1019 -53.52 -19.21 4.38
C CYS A 1019 -52.89 -20.59 4.62
N ALA A 1020 -51.71 -20.90 4.06
CA ALA A 1020 -51.00 -22.16 4.33
C ALA A 1020 -49.48 -22.00 4.31
N ASP A 1021 -49.00 -21.36 5.36
CA ASP A 1021 -47.60 -20.97 5.58
C ASP A 1021 -46.60 -22.11 5.79
N ASP A 1022 -47.00 -23.36 5.56
CA ASP A 1022 -46.08 -24.50 5.46
C ASP A 1022 -45.91 -25.02 4.03
N ASP A 1023 -46.42 -24.28 3.04
CA ASP A 1023 -46.48 -24.65 1.63
C ASP A 1023 -46.32 -23.39 0.73
N PRO A 1024 -45.12 -23.16 0.15
CA PRO A 1024 -44.80 -21.94 -0.61
C PRO A 1024 -45.55 -21.84 -1.94
N THR A 1025 -46.47 -22.78 -2.18
CA THR A 1025 -47.35 -22.84 -3.35
C THR A 1025 -48.78 -22.41 -3.05
N VAL A 1026 -49.11 -22.14 -1.79
CA VAL A 1026 -50.38 -21.61 -1.31
C VAL A 1026 -50.06 -20.28 -0.66
N ASN A 1027 -50.45 -19.18 -1.28
CA ASN A 1027 -50.24 -17.81 -0.80
C ASN A 1027 -51.10 -16.85 -1.63
N PRO A 1028 -51.24 -15.57 -1.26
CA PRO A 1028 -52.15 -14.63 -1.92
C PRO A 1028 -51.86 -14.36 -3.40
N ASP A 1029 -50.62 -14.62 -3.83
CA ASP A 1029 -50.17 -14.46 -5.20
C ASP A 1029 -50.25 -15.77 -5.99
N ALA A 1030 -50.51 -16.90 -5.32
CA ALA A 1030 -50.75 -18.20 -5.94
C ALA A 1030 -52.07 -18.19 -6.71
N ILE A 1031 -52.33 -19.28 -7.45
CA ILE A 1031 -53.52 -19.41 -8.29
C ILE A 1031 -54.19 -20.73 -7.96
N ASP A 1032 -55.46 -20.67 -7.53
CA ASP A 1032 -56.27 -21.87 -7.25
C ASP A 1032 -56.27 -22.88 -8.39
N THR A 1033 -56.16 -24.15 -8.01
CA THR A 1033 -56.40 -25.27 -8.90
C THR A 1033 -57.83 -25.79 -8.70
N PRO A 1034 -58.80 -25.45 -9.58
CA PRO A 1034 -60.21 -25.60 -9.24
C PRO A 1034 -60.64 -27.05 -8.95
N GLY A 1035 -61.09 -27.30 -7.72
CA GLY A 1035 -61.77 -28.53 -7.31
C GLY A 1035 -60.86 -29.63 -6.79
N ASP A 1036 -59.61 -29.32 -6.46
CA ASP A 1036 -58.78 -30.20 -5.64
C ASP A 1036 -59.03 -30.03 -4.13
N GLY A 1037 -59.78 -28.98 -3.75
CA GLY A 1037 -60.20 -28.71 -2.38
C GLY A 1037 -59.22 -27.85 -1.60
N VAL A 1038 -58.21 -27.26 -2.26
CA VAL A 1038 -57.21 -26.37 -1.68
C VAL A 1038 -57.43 -24.97 -2.26
N ASP A 1039 -57.68 -24.03 -1.36
CA ASP A 1039 -57.72 -22.59 -1.66
C ASP A 1039 -56.26 -22.12 -1.64
N SER A 1040 -55.63 -22.11 -2.81
CA SER A 1040 -54.21 -21.77 -2.97
C SER A 1040 -53.98 -20.27 -2.89
N ASP A 1041 -54.93 -19.44 -3.31
CA ASP A 1041 -54.75 -17.97 -3.33
C ASP A 1041 -55.32 -17.24 -2.10
N CYS A 1042 -55.85 -18.02 -1.14
CA CYS A 1042 -56.29 -17.55 0.17
C CYS A 1042 -57.44 -16.55 0.11
N ASP A 1043 -58.21 -16.52 -0.99
CA ASP A 1043 -59.36 -15.65 -1.16
C ASP A 1043 -60.65 -16.21 -0.53
N GLY A 1044 -60.61 -17.46 -0.06
CA GLY A 1044 -61.69 -18.17 0.62
C GLY A 1044 -62.56 -19.03 -0.29
N ASP A 1045 -62.21 -19.18 -1.57
CA ASP A 1045 -62.88 -20.03 -2.57
C ASP A 1045 -61.82 -20.94 -3.25
N ASP A 1046 -62.03 -22.25 -3.38
CA ASP A 1046 -61.16 -23.18 -4.15
C ASP A 1046 -61.39 -23.00 -5.68
N GLY A 1047 -61.51 -21.75 -6.12
CA GLY A 1047 -61.99 -21.36 -7.43
C GLY A 1047 -63.40 -21.90 -7.80
N PRO A 1048 -64.00 -21.42 -8.90
CA PRO A 1048 -65.35 -21.85 -9.28
C PRO A 1048 -65.39 -23.28 -9.83
N SER A 1049 -65.87 -24.22 -9.00
CA SER A 1049 -66.36 -25.54 -9.46
C SER A 1049 -67.54 -25.37 -10.44
N GLU A 1050 -67.27 -25.48 -11.74
CA GLU A 1050 -68.30 -25.56 -12.78
C GLU A 1050 -69.15 -26.85 -12.64
N THR A 1051 -70.40 -26.74 -12.15
CA THR A 1051 -71.65 -26.93 -12.94
C THR A 1051 -72.96 -27.19 -12.16
N ASP A 1052 -73.98 -26.37 -12.49
CA ASP A 1052 -75.44 -26.57 -12.71
C ASP A 1052 -76.32 -27.52 -11.84
N ASP A 1053 -77.34 -26.94 -11.18
CA ASP A 1053 -78.75 -27.34 -11.40
C ASP A 1053 -79.70 -26.23 -10.86
N THR A 1054 -80.32 -25.43 -11.74
CA THR A 1054 -81.65 -24.76 -11.59
C THR A 1054 -81.80 -23.35 -12.19
N GLY A 1055 -80.78 -22.80 -12.84
CA GLY A 1055 -80.80 -21.55 -13.61
C GLY A 1055 -82.00 -20.59 -13.46
N GLU A 1056 -81.86 -19.52 -12.66
CA GLU A 1056 -82.51 -18.21 -12.93
C GLU A 1056 -81.87 -17.08 -12.10
N VAL A 1057 -81.82 -15.89 -12.69
CA VAL A 1057 -81.00 -14.70 -12.33
C VAL A 1057 -81.75 -13.72 -11.43
N VAL A 1058 -81.09 -13.18 -10.39
CA VAL A 1058 -81.31 -11.81 -9.82
C VAL A 1058 -80.20 -11.54 -8.79
N GLY A 1059 -79.51 -10.41 -8.70
CA GLY A 1059 -79.77 -9.06 -9.20
C GLY A 1059 -79.66 -8.05 -8.05
N ASP A 1060 -78.95 -6.95 -8.31
CA ASP A 1060 -79.09 -5.62 -7.71
C ASP A 1060 -78.36 -5.31 -6.38
N ASP A 1061 -77.25 -4.57 -6.53
CA ASP A 1061 -77.07 -3.16 -6.16
C ASP A 1061 -77.66 -2.61 -4.84
N THR A 1062 -76.94 -1.61 -4.32
CA THR A 1062 -77.34 -0.52 -3.40
C THR A 1062 -77.21 -0.71 -1.88
N GLY A 1063 -76.46 0.22 -1.26
CA GLY A 1063 -77.14 1.25 -0.46
C GLY A 1063 -76.73 1.47 1.01
N ILE A 1064 -75.84 2.45 1.22
CA ILE A 1064 -76.09 3.74 1.92
C ILE A 1064 -76.51 3.79 3.41
N SER A 1065 -75.85 4.75 4.09
CA SER A 1065 -76.23 5.63 5.24
C SER A 1065 -76.02 5.07 6.65
N GLY A 1066 -75.54 5.84 7.64
CA GLY A 1066 -75.19 7.27 7.81
C GLY A 1066 -74.63 7.41 9.25
N GLY A 1067 -74.01 8.47 9.75
CA GLY A 1067 -73.95 9.89 9.41
C GLY A 1067 -73.79 10.70 10.72
N THR A 1068 -73.31 11.94 10.57
CA THR A 1068 -73.19 13.09 11.51
C THR A 1068 -71.92 13.23 12.34
N ASP A 1069 -71.33 14.41 12.56
CA ASP A 1069 -71.26 15.73 11.87
C ASP A 1069 -70.33 16.60 12.75
N SER A 1070 -69.30 17.24 12.17
CA SER A 1070 -69.01 18.68 12.33
C SER A 1070 -67.66 19.06 11.68
N ASP A 1071 -67.74 19.79 10.56
CA ASP A 1071 -66.95 20.97 10.11
C ASP A 1071 -65.47 21.11 10.55
N SER A 1072 -64.50 21.52 9.72
CA SER A 1072 -64.53 22.14 8.38
C SER A 1072 -63.12 22.17 7.75
N LYS A 1073 -63.04 21.77 6.46
CA LYS A 1073 -62.27 22.36 5.33
C LYS A 1073 -60.74 22.53 5.43
N CYS A 1074 -59.93 22.30 4.40
CA CYS A 1074 -59.98 21.76 3.03
C CYS A 1074 -58.48 21.73 2.63
N GLY A 1075 -57.94 20.62 2.12
CA GLY A 1075 -57.78 20.38 0.67
C GLY A 1075 -56.41 20.92 0.18
N GLY A 1076 -55.59 20.19 -0.56
CA GLY A 1076 -55.67 18.85 -1.13
C GLY A 1076 -54.36 18.57 -1.86
N CYS A 1077 -54.05 17.28 -2.01
CA CYS A 1077 -52.95 16.78 -2.84
C CYS A 1077 -53.26 16.92 -4.34
N SER A 1078 -52.24 17.12 -5.18
CA SER A 1078 -52.15 16.38 -6.44
C SER A 1078 -50.76 16.47 -7.08
N SER A 1079 -50.31 15.29 -7.49
CA SER A 1079 -49.33 14.92 -8.50
C SER A 1079 -49.40 15.69 -9.84
N ASN A 1080 -48.25 15.79 -10.54
CA ASN A 1080 -48.05 15.35 -11.93
C ASN A 1080 -46.64 15.69 -12.47
N ALA A 1081 -46.07 14.74 -13.21
CA ALA A 1081 -44.74 14.70 -13.84
C ALA A 1081 -44.58 15.62 -15.10
N PRO A 1082 -43.65 15.35 -16.03
CA PRO A 1082 -42.20 15.63 -16.06
C PRO A 1082 -41.83 16.66 -17.16
N GLY A 1083 -40.60 17.20 -17.20
CA GLY A 1083 -40.21 18.12 -18.28
C GLY A 1083 -38.77 18.67 -18.28
N THR A 1084 -37.89 17.99 -19.02
CA THR A 1084 -36.90 18.52 -19.99
C THR A 1084 -36.12 19.83 -19.73
N SER A 1085 -34.79 19.68 -19.67
CA SER A 1085 -33.74 20.32 -20.49
C SER A 1085 -33.41 21.82 -20.38
N THR A 1086 -32.10 22.06 -20.19
CA THR A 1086 -31.21 23.13 -20.71
C THR A 1086 -31.13 24.51 -20.02
N ALA A 1087 -30.00 24.68 -19.30
CA ALA A 1087 -28.96 25.72 -19.44
C ALA A 1087 -29.31 27.22 -19.40
N TRP A 1088 -28.63 27.98 -18.52
CA TRP A 1088 -27.56 28.96 -18.85
C TRP A 1088 -27.15 29.83 -17.63
N ALA A 1089 -25.90 29.64 -17.20
CA ALA A 1089 -24.85 30.59 -16.79
C ALA A 1089 -25.15 31.99 -16.18
N LEU A 1090 -24.45 32.34 -15.08
CA LEU A 1090 -23.34 33.33 -14.99
C LEU A 1090 -22.93 33.52 -13.51
N ALA A 1091 -21.70 33.14 -13.12
CA ALA A 1091 -20.54 34.01 -12.84
C ALA A 1091 -20.58 34.72 -11.46
N LEU A 1092 -19.52 34.78 -10.65
CA LEU A 1092 -18.12 35.16 -10.91
C LEU A 1092 -17.28 34.61 -9.71
N LEU A 1093 -16.15 33.88 -9.81
CA LEU A 1093 -14.83 34.07 -10.44
C LEU A 1093 -13.82 34.93 -9.65
N MET A 1094 -12.65 34.30 -9.44
CA MET A 1094 -11.26 34.79 -9.45
C MET A 1094 -10.54 34.96 -8.10
N GLY A 1095 -9.28 34.52 -7.94
CA GLY A 1095 -8.30 34.09 -8.96
C GLY A 1095 -7.19 33.21 -8.38
N LEU A 1096 -6.68 32.19 -9.11
CA LEU A 1096 -5.77 32.25 -10.29
C LEU A 1096 -4.33 32.60 -9.86
N ALA A 1097 -3.26 31.96 -10.32
CA ALA A 1097 -3.00 31.15 -11.53
C ALA A 1097 -1.71 30.32 -11.28
N ALA A 1098 -1.58 29.04 -11.64
CA ALA A 1098 -1.43 28.45 -12.98
C ALA A 1098 -0.20 28.90 -13.79
N ARG A 1099 0.68 27.95 -14.13
CA ARG A 1099 1.43 27.96 -15.40
C ARG A 1099 1.79 26.54 -15.86
N ARG A 1100 0.98 26.02 -16.78
CA ARG A 1100 1.38 25.07 -17.82
C ARG A 1100 1.99 25.87 -18.99
N ARG A 1101 3.15 25.46 -19.51
CA ARG A 1101 3.46 25.43 -20.95
C ARG A 1101 4.92 24.99 -21.16
N ARG A 1102 5.08 24.01 -22.04
CA ARG A 1102 6.04 23.99 -23.15
C ARG A 1102 7.36 24.68 -22.82
N ARG A 1103 8.34 23.92 -22.36
CA ARG A 1103 9.30 23.38 -23.32
C ARG A 1103 9.14 21.88 -23.42
#